data_AF-A0A7I8ELW7-F1
#
_entry.id   AF-A0A7I8ELW7-F1
#
_cell.length_a   1.000
_cell.length_b   1.000
_cell.length_c   1.000
_cell.angle_alpha   90.00
_cell.angle_beta   90.00
_cell.angle_gamma   90.00
#
_symmetry.space_group_name_H-M   'P 1'
#
loop_
_entity.id
_entity.type
_entity.pdbx_description
1 polymer ?
#
loop_
_entity_poly.entity_id
_entity_poly.type
_entity_poly.pdbx_seq_one_letter_code
_entity_poly.pdbx_strand_id
1 'polypeptide(L)'
;MHRIVFRSRFCVLLVVLFATSVLAGMQAQATSYAAVNHPLDSRPWMNTSLSPDQRADLLLAQMSLDEKIAMLHGSSGSAYVGYVPANARLGIPALKLEDGPAGVADGMNNVTAFPAPVAGAASWDSTVMNNYGQALAQEQWGKGANVALAPTVNILRNPQWGRSFESLGEDPYLTSQLGVADIRGIQSQGVIAEVKHYAANNQEYDRTTVSENVDERTLHEIYLPAFDAAVNQGQVGSVMCSYNKVNNVYACENSYLLQDVLQQQWNFPGFVVSDWGATHSTVAAANAGLDMQMPDDSYFGTALKNAVNNGQVSMATINDHVHRILRTMFMIGLFDHQQTGTPASNVATPQDAQVALQTAEQGTVLLKNDQQTLPLDSSKIKSIAVIGADASTSATIAGGGSAGVVPPYIVTPLQGITKRAGSDITVNYAQGPTTDGSLPTVDTQYLTPSSGSGQGLQSQFFNNMTLSGSPVLTGVDPTVNFNWNGGSPGTGVSTTQWSARWTGTLKAPVTGTYTFSLTSDDGSRFYINNQLLIDNWRDQATNTETATIQLTAGQSYPISVEYYQNGGGSNVSLGWSVPGQSNTWLDQAVQTAKTSDVAVVFANDNESEGSDRTSLELPGSQDQLIQAVAQANPHTVVVLNTGAPVLMPWVDQVSSVVEAWYPGQEDGNAIAAVLFGDVNPSGKLPMTFPKQASDVPANTPAQYPGINGQAQYSEGVFVGYRYYDQNNITPLFPFGYGLSYTTFAYSNLVVSPGTTSYKGNVSVDLDVTNTGSRAGADVAQLYIGIPSTNVKEPPKQLKAFQKVFLQPGQKQHVHFNLDASALSYWDVQSHGWVVQDGTYQVMVGSSSRDIHLQDNFVVKQTNGPRYVTVQAPASIAPGSTGTVTTAFTNGGDIAVHNVQFSPQTPTGWTAKATSANTLATVDAGQTVKMTWSVSAPTNVQPGNAQFSVNVTYMGEDGSGRSQGATTVDVPYSSLAQAFNNVGVSDDSNPSVGNYDGSGFSYSAQSLAQAGLTPGATVSHQGISFTWPNVPSGVADNVTVNGQMVLFSGSGSTLGFLGASTFGTQSGNGTITYTDGTTQQFTLTLADWYANAAAPGGDIVATAANWNQPAGSTFGPHAVSVYYTAINLQAGKTIQTITLPQNSNMHVFALGTK
;
A
#
# COMPACT_ATOMS: atom_id res chain seq x y z
N MET A 1 -9.83 59.77 -40.71
CA MET A 1 -10.37 61.13 -40.50
C MET A 1 -11.45 61.08 -39.42
N HIS A 2 -11.35 62.03 -38.49
CA HIS A 2 -12.27 62.54 -37.46
C HIS A 2 -13.09 61.66 -36.48
N ARG A 3 -12.92 62.11 -35.23
CA ARG A 3 -13.52 61.85 -33.92
C ARG A 3 -15.03 62.14 -33.79
N ILE A 4 -15.69 61.31 -32.96
CA ILE A 4 -16.54 61.61 -31.77
C ILE A 4 -17.82 62.48 -31.98
N VAL A 5 -18.98 62.00 -31.50
CA VAL A 5 -19.84 62.62 -30.45
C VAL A 5 -21.17 61.83 -30.25
N PHE A 6 -21.34 61.34 -29.01
CA PHE A 6 -22.55 61.12 -28.18
C PHE A 6 -23.78 60.37 -28.75
N ARG A 7 -24.05 59.14 -28.29
CA ARG A 7 -24.90 58.78 -27.11
C ARG A 7 -26.27 59.45 -27.11
N SER A 8 -27.35 58.67 -27.34
CA SER A 8 -28.19 58.12 -26.26
C SER A 8 -29.48 57.49 -26.83
N ARG A 9 -29.86 56.35 -26.25
CA ARG A 9 -31.20 55.71 -26.31
C ARG A 9 -31.56 55.00 -27.61
N PHE A 10 -31.57 53.66 -27.53
CA PHE A 10 -32.09 52.62 -28.44
C PHE A 10 -31.02 51.60 -28.86
N CYS A 11 -30.48 50.84 -27.89
CA CYS A 11 -30.02 49.46 -28.08
C CYS A 11 -29.71 48.79 -26.73
N VAL A 12 -30.55 49.05 -25.72
CA VAL A 12 -30.53 48.37 -24.40
C VAL A 12 -31.54 47.20 -24.38
N LEU A 13 -32.10 46.80 -25.53
CA LEU A 13 -33.12 45.75 -25.60
C LEU A 13 -32.75 44.51 -26.43
N LEU A 14 -31.49 44.34 -26.85
CA LEU A 14 -31.06 43.13 -27.59
C LEU A 14 -29.78 42.45 -27.09
N VAL A 15 -29.10 43.01 -26.08
CA VAL A 15 -27.95 42.35 -25.42
C VAL A 15 -28.31 41.83 -24.01
N VAL A 16 -29.54 42.09 -23.55
CA VAL A 16 -30.12 41.50 -22.32
C VAL A 16 -31.00 40.27 -22.65
N LEU A 17 -31.02 39.81 -23.91
CA LEU A 17 -31.76 38.61 -24.35
C LEU A 17 -30.88 37.42 -24.78
N PHE A 18 -29.54 37.57 -24.71
CA PHE A 18 -28.58 36.47 -24.89
C PHE A 18 -27.73 36.19 -23.63
N ALA A 19 -27.88 36.99 -22.58
CA ALA A 19 -27.27 36.77 -21.26
C ALA A 19 -28.27 36.25 -20.20
N THR A 20 -29.53 36.01 -20.59
CA THR A 20 -30.58 35.42 -19.74
C THR A 20 -31.20 34.14 -20.33
N SER A 21 -30.61 33.59 -21.39
CA SER A 21 -31.04 32.35 -22.05
C SER A 21 -29.97 31.23 -22.05
N VAL A 22 -28.82 31.46 -21.43
CA VAL A 22 -27.81 30.41 -21.09
C VAL A 22 -27.73 30.15 -19.58
N LEU A 23 -28.53 30.87 -18.78
CA LEU A 23 -28.76 30.64 -17.35
C LEU A 23 -30.15 30.02 -17.05
N ALA A 24 -30.84 29.55 -18.08
CA ALA A 24 -32.10 28.82 -17.98
C ALA A 24 -32.08 27.65 -18.98
N GLY A 25 -31.26 26.64 -18.65
CA GLY A 25 -31.08 25.42 -19.45
C GLY A 25 -30.47 24.28 -18.63
N MET A 26 -29.79 24.58 -17.52
CA MET A 26 -29.62 23.65 -16.40
C MET A 26 -30.87 23.71 -15.49
N GLN A 27 -32.01 23.27 -16.00
CA GLN A 27 -32.93 22.61 -15.08
C GLN A 27 -32.28 21.27 -14.80
N ALA A 28 -31.71 21.13 -13.60
CA ALA A 28 -31.58 19.83 -12.98
C ALA A 28 -32.94 19.16 -13.18
N GLN A 29 -33.00 18.11 -14.00
CA GLN A 29 -34.07 17.16 -13.87
C GLN A 29 -33.85 16.57 -12.48
N ALA A 30 -34.45 17.21 -11.48
CA ALA A 30 -34.80 16.54 -10.26
C ALA A 30 -35.71 15.39 -10.71
N THR A 31 -35.09 14.25 -10.97
CA THR A 31 -35.76 12.97 -11.06
C THR A 31 -36.56 12.86 -9.77
N SER A 32 -37.87 13.05 -9.88
CA SER A 32 -38.78 12.81 -8.77
C SER A 32 -38.79 11.30 -8.54
N TYR A 33 -37.85 10.82 -7.74
CA TYR A 33 -37.79 9.43 -7.34
C TYR A 33 -39.02 9.13 -6.48
N ALA A 34 -39.77 8.10 -6.87
CA ALA A 34 -40.90 7.64 -6.10
C ALA A 34 -40.39 7.11 -4.75
N ALA A 35 -40.74 7.79 -3.66
CA ALA A 35 -40.41 7.35 -2.31
C ALA A 35 -41.00 5.95 -2.04
N VAL A 36 -40.20 5.04 -1.50
CA VAL A 36 -40.67 3.72 -1.08
C VAL A 36 -41.52 3.91 0.18
N ASN A 37 -42.85 3.83 0.04
CA ASN A 37 -43.80 3.95 1.14
C ASN A 37 -43.80 2.67 2.00
N HIS A 38 -42.98 2.63 3.05
CA HIS A 38 -43.17 1.70 4.16
C HIS A 38 -43.93 2.40 5.31
N PRO A 39 -44.89 1.74 5.99
CA PRO A 39 -45.52 2.32 7.18
C PRO A 39 -44.45 2.55 8.26
N LEU A 40 -44.23 3.82 8.65
CA LEU A 40 -43.22 4.25 9.63
C LEU A 40 -43.32 3.50 10.98
N ASP A 41 -44.50 2.97 11.33
CA ASP A 41 -44.76 2.28 12.60
C ASP A 41 -44.01 0.95 12.77
N SER A 42 -43.47 0.34 11.70
CA SER A 42 -42.74 -0.95 11.80
C SER A 42 -41.21 -0.86 11.64
N ARG A 43 -40.67 0.27 11.17
CA ARG A 43 -39.22 0.50 10.96
C ARG A 43 -38.84 1.96 11.31
N PRO A 44 -38.69 2.32 12.59
CA PRO A 44 -38.42 3.70 13.00
C PRO A 44 -37.11 4.28 12.45
N TRP A 45 -36.13 3.44 12.10
CA TRP A 45 -34.88 3.85 11.44
C TRP A 45 -35.05 4.32 9.99
N MET A 46 -36.23 4.17 9.37
CA MET A 46 -36.53 4.73 8.05
C MET A 46 -36.96 6.21 8.10
N ASN A 47 -37.03 6.80 9.29
CA ASN A 47 -37.34 8.22 9.45
C ASN A 47 -36.15 9.10 9.05
N THR A 48 -36.21 9.70 7.86
CA THR A 48 -35.17 10.57 7.30
C THR A 48 -35.00 11.92 8.02
N SER A 49 -35.86 12.24 9.00
CA SER A 49 -35.66 13.42 9.87
C SER A 49 -34.65 13.19 11.00
N LEU A 50 -34.26 11.93 11.26
CA LEU A 50 -33.23 11.57 12.24
C LEU A 50 -31.83 11.61 11.60
N SER A 51 -30.79 11.83 12.41
CA SER A 51 -29.41 11.75 11.92
C SER A 51 -29.04 10.32 11.51
N PRO A 52 -28.02 10.14 10.64
CA PRO A 52 -27.51 8.81 10.30
C PRO A 52 -27.18 7.94 11.52
N ASP A 53 -26.53 8.50 12.54
CA ASP A 53 -26.21 7.76 13.78
C ASP A 53 -27.47 7.35 14.55
N GLN A 54 -28.47 8.24 14.68
CA GLN A 54 -29.73 7.90 15.35
C GLN A 54 -30.49 6.77 14.62
N ARG A 55 -30.46 6.78 13.28
CA ARG A 55 -31.07 5.73 12.46
C ARG A 55 -30.30 4.41 12.61
N ALA A 56 -28.97 4.47 12.63
CA ALA A 56 -28.11 3.31 12.87
C ALA A 56 -28.36 2.69 14.26
N ASP A 57 -28.41 3.48 15.33
CA ASP A 57 -28.69 3.00 16.69
C ASP A 57 -30.04 2.30 16.80
N LEU A 58 -31.09 2.88 16.20
CA LEU A 58 -32.44 2.30 16.19
C LEU A 58 -32.48 0.96 15.49
N LEU A 59 -31.76 0.82 14.37
CA LEU A 59 -31.68 -0.42 13.60
C LEU A 59 -30.81 -1.46 14.33
N LEU A 60 -29.64 -1.06 14.82
CA LEU A 60 -28.70 -1.91 15.54
C LEU A 60 -29.34 -2.57 16.78
N ALA A 61 -30.23 -1.85 17.47
CA ALA A 61 -31.00 -2.37 18.59
C ALA A 61 -31.95 -3.52 18.23
N GLN A 62 -32.31 -3.68 16.95
CA GLN A 62 -33.21 -4.75 16.45
C GLN A 62 -32.46 -5.96 15.88
N MET A 63 -31.13 -5.90 15.78
CA MET A 63 -30.31 -6.94 15.18
C MET A 63 -29.93 -8.01 16.20
N SER A 64 -30.05 -9.27 15.80
CA SER A 64 -29.43 -10.41 16.49
C SER A 64 -27.91 -10.41 16.32
N LEU A 65 -27.19 -11.21 17.10
CA LEU A 65 -25.75 -11.38 16.92
C LEU A 65 -25.42 -11.92 15.51
N ASP A 66 -26.21 -12.86 14.99
CA ASP A 66 -25.95 -13.45 13.67
C ASP A 66 -26.11 -12.43 12.54
N GLU A 67 -27.11 -11.55 12.64
CA GLU A 67 -27.29 -10.46 11.67
C GLU A 67 -26.21 -9.39 11.78
N LYS A 68 -25.65 -9.19 12.98
CA LYS A 68 -24.50 -8.29 13.17
C LYS A 68 -23.25 -8.86 12.54
N ILE A 69 -22.93 -10.12 12.85
CA ILE A 69 -21.78 -10.83 12.27
C ILE A 69 -21.87 -10.89 10.74
N ALA A 70 -23.05 -11.14 10.18
CA ALA A 70 -23.25 -11.18 8.73
C ALA A 70 -22.96 -9.84 8.01
N MET A 71 -22.88 -8.72 8.72
CA MET A 71 -22.46 -7.42 8.17
C MET A 71 -20.95 -7.22 8.17
N LEU A 72 -20.19 -8.03 8.91
CA LEU A 72 -18.76 -7.82 9.17
C LEU A 72 -17.86 -8.67 8.25
N HIS A 73 -18.42 -9.34 7.25
CA HIS A 73 -17.63 -10.15 6.34
C HIS A 73 -18.28 -10.24 4.95
N GLY A 74 -17.45 -10.47 3.94
CA GLY A 74 -17.90 -10.76 2.58
C GLY A 74 -18.57 -12.14 2.46
N SER A 75 -19.33 -12.31 1.39
CA SER A 75 -19.96 -13.56 0.98
C SER A 75 -19.53 -13.92 -0.44
N SER A 76 -19.22 -15.19 -0.66
CA SER A 76 -18.93 -15.72 -1.99
C SER A 76 -20.17 -15.80 -2.89
N GLY A 77 -19.94 -15.94 -4.21
CA GLY A 77 -21.01 -16.19 -5.20
C GLY A 77 -21.67 -14.93 -5.79
N SER A 78 -21.09 -13.76 -5.56
CA SER A 78 -21.50 -12.48 -6.16
C SER A 78 -20.73 -12.21 -7.46
N ALA A 79 -21.28 -11.32 -8.30
CA ALA A 79 -20.59 -10.78 -9.48
C ALA A 79 -19.77 -9.52 -9.15
N TYR A 80 -19.86 -9.02 -7.92
CA TYR A 80 -19.05 -7.92 -7.41
C TYR A 80 -17.84 -8.47 -6.65
N VAL A 81 -16.75 -7.73 -6.65
CA VAL A 81 -15.49 -8.09 -5.96
C VAL A 81 -15.71 -8.34 -4.48
N GLY A 82 -16.56 -7.49 -3.84
CA GLY A 82 -17.03 -7.68 -2.47
C GLY A 82 -18.55 -7.61 -2.36
N TYR A 83 -19.11 -8.45 -1.49
CA TYR A 83 -20.55 -8.54 -1.33
C TYR A 83 -20.98 -8.88 0.09
N VAL A 84 -21.79 -8.00 0.68
CA VAL A 84 -22.49 -8.26 1.95
C VAL A 84 -23.99 -8.36 1.64
N PRO A 85 -24.63 -9.52 1.86
CA PRO A 85 -26.03 -9.74 1.48
C PRO A 85 -27.02 -8.79 2.16
N ALA A 86 -28.11 -8.47 1.46
CA ALA A 86 -29.21 -7.70 2.03
C ALA A 86 -29.92 -8.44 3.18
N ASN A 87 -30.33 -7.72 4.23
CA ASN A 87 -31.20 -8.24 5.28
C ASN A 87 -32.64 -7.80 5.03
N ALA A 88 -33.45 -8.68 4.44
CA ALA A 88 -34.84 -8.38 4.07
C ALA A 88 -35.75 -8.09 5.28
N ARG A 89 -35.51 -8.74 6.43
CA ARG A 89 -36.30 -8.56 7.66
C ARG A 89 -36.21 -7.13 8.15
N LEU A 90 -34.99 -6.61 8.20
CA LEU A 90 -34.68 -5.27 8.69
C LEU A 90 -34.69 -4.19 7.59
N GLY A 91 -34.71 -4.60 6.32
CA GLY A 91 -34.65 -3.69 5.18
C GLY A 91 -33.27 -3.11 4.94
N ILE A 92 -32.21 -3.82 5.34
CA ILE A 92 -30.82 -3.43 5.08
C ILE A 92 -30.51 -3.79 3.62
N PRO A 93 -30.16 -2.82 2.76
CA PRO A 93 -29.73 -3.12 1.40
C PRO A 93 -28.38 -3.85 1.41
N ALA A 94 -28.07 -4.58 0.34
CA ALA A 94 -26.77 -5.22 0.21
C ALA A 94 -25.67 -4.17 0.02
N LEU A 95 -24.48 -4.42 0.57
CA LEU A 95 -23.26 -3.71 0.16
C LEU A 95 -22.63 -4.48 -0.99
N LYS A 96 -22.27 -3.74 -2.03
CA LYS A 96 -21.67 -4.27 -3.26
C LYS A 96 -20.45 -3.40 -3.53
N LEU A 97 -19.30 -3.94 -3.16
CA LEU A 97 -18.00 -3.31 -3.26
C LEU A 97 -17.43 -3.71 -4.61
N GLU A 98 -16.98 -2.73 -5.36
CA GLU A 98 -16.50 -2.95 -6.71
C GLU A 98 -15.28 -2.10 -7.01
N ASP A 99 -14.37 -2.70 -7.76
CA ASP A 99 -13.06 -2.14 -7.94
C ASP A 99 -13.01 -0.93 -8.86
N GLY A 100 -11.90 -0.26 -8.67
CA GLY A 100 -11.35 0.82 -9.47
C GLY A 100 -9.86 0.93 -9.12
N PRO A 101 -9.21 2.10 -9.29
CA PRO A 101 -9.82 3.44 -9.35
C PRO A 101 -9.98 4.03 -10.76
N ALA A 102 -9.56 3.33 -11.82
CA ALA A 102 -9.54 3.86 -13.20
C ALA A 102 -10.86 3.68 -13.99
N GLY A 103 -11.95 3.33 -13.31
CA GLY A 103 -13.23 2.92 -13.88
C GLY A 103 -13.84 1.80 -13.04
N VAL A 104 -15.00 1.26 -13.45
CA VAL A 104 -15.52 0.02 -12.86
C VAL A 104 -14.74 -1.14 -13.44
N ALA A 105 -13.95 -1.82 -12.62
CA ALA A 105 -12.89 -2.71 -13.09
C ALA A 105 -13.23 -4.21 -12.96
N ASP A 106 -12.24 -5.05 -12.70
CA ASP A 106 -12.34 -6.51 -12.48
C ASP A 106 -13.18 -7.27 -13.52
N GLY A 107 -12.95 -6.92 -14.80
CA GLY A 107 -13.54 -7.61 -15.94
C GLY A 107 -14.99 -7.21 -16.25
N MET A 108 -15.54 -6.19 -15.57
CA MET A 108 -16.77 -5.57 -16.02
C MET A 108 -16.58 -4.90 -17.39
N ASN A 109 -17.57 -5.10 -18.28
CA ASN A 109 -17.58 -4.53 -19.62
C ASN A 109 -18.59 -3.38 -19.74
N ASN A 110 -18.63 -2.68 -20.88
CA ASN A 110 -19.57 -1.57 -21.13
C ASN A 110 -19.47 -0.45 -20.07
N VAL A 111 -18.23 -0.12 -19.72
CA VAL A 111 -17.79 0.87 -18.72
C VAL A 111 -16.73 1.77 -19.36
N THR A 112 -16.53 2.97 -18.84
CA THR A 112 -15.50 3.87 -19.33
C THR A 112 -14.15 3.52 -18.70
N ALA A 113 -13.11 3.38 -19.52
CA ALA A 113 -11.73 3.38 -19.02
C ALA A 113 -11.25 4.83 -18.92
N PHE A 114 -11.23 5.36 -17.70
CA PHE A 114 -10.70 6.68 -17.42
C PHE A 114 -9.17 6.65 -17.44
N PRO A 115 -8.50 7.81 -17.59
CA PRO A 115 -7.05 7.89 -17.42
C PRO A 115 -6.65 7.38 -16.03
N ALA A 116 -5.47 6.77 -15.93
CA ALA A 116 -4.94 6.36 -14.64
C ALA A 116 -4.90 7.55 -13.65
N PRO A 117 -5.13 7.35 -12.35
CA PRO A 117 -5.16 8.43 -11.37
C PRO A 117 -3.93 9.34 -11.40
N VAL A 118 -2.75 8.81 -11.71
CA VAL A 118 -1.53 9.63 -11.87
C VAL A 118 -1.66 10.68 -12.99
N ALA A 119 -2.37 10.37 -14.07
CA ALA A 119 -2.66 11.29 -15.16
C ALA A 119 -3.62 12.40 -14.68
N GLY A 120 -4.65 12.02 -13.92
CA GLY A 120 -5.53 12.97 -13.24
C GLY A 120 -4.77 13.86 -12.26
N ALA A 121 -3.82 13.30 -11.52
CA ALA A 121 -2.97 14.02 -10.59
C ALA A 121 -2.08 15.04 -11.28
N ALA A 122 -1.54 14.68 -12.45
CA ALA A 122 -0.74 15.57 -13.28
C ALA A 122 -1.52 16.79 -13.79
N SER A 123 -2.85 16.80 -13.72
CA SER A 123 -3.65 18.00 -14.02
C SER A 123 -3.44 19.12 -12.99
N TRP A 124 -3.07 18.78 -11.75
CA TRP A 124 -3.00 19.70 -10.60
C TRP A 124 -4.28 20.54 -10.43
N ASP A 125 -5.45 19.93 -10.68
CA ASP A 125 -6.75 20.57 -10.61
C ASP A 125 -7.76 19.70 -9.86
N SER A 126 -8.16 20.14 -8.66
CA SER A 126 -9.19 19.46 -7.86
C SER A 126 -10.54 19.39 -8.58
N THR A 127 -10.82 20.30 -9.52
CA THR A 127 -12.07 20.26 -10.31
C THR A 127 -12.07 19.07 -11.26
N VAL A 128 -10.91 18.76 -11.88
CA VAL A 128 -10.76 17.59 -12.75
C VAL A 128 -10.99 16.33 -11.94
N MET A 129 -10.33 16.18 -10.78
CA MET A 129 -10.51 15.00 -9.93
C MET A 129 -11.91 14.89 -9.32
N ASN A 130 -12.59 16.00 -9.04
CA ASN A 130 -13.97 15.94 -8.60
C ASN A 130 -14.92 15.43 -9.69
N ASN A 131 -14.77 15.90 -10.93
CA ASN A 131 -15.56 15.43 -12.06
C ASN A 131 -15.25 13.97 -12.39
N TYR A 132 -13.98 13.58 -12.28
CA TYR A 132 -13.52 12.19 -12.40
C TYR A 132 -14.27 11.28 -11.41
N GLY A 133 -14.25 11.62 -10.11
CA GLY A 133 -14.94 10.84 -9.08
C GLY A 133 -16.46 10.78 -9.27
N GLN A 134 -17.07 11.86 -9.76
CA GLN A 134 -18.50 11.86 -10.12
C GLN A 134 -18.81 10.86 -11.24
N ALA A 135 -18.04 10.88 -12.33
CA ALA A 135 -18.24 9.98 -13.47
C ALA A 135 -18.02 8.51 -13.07
N LEU A 136 -16.93 8.23 -12.34
CA LEU A 136 -16.66 6.90 -11.79
C LEU A 136 -17.84 6.38 -10.94
N ALA A 137 -18.34 7.19 -10.02
CA ALA A 137 -19.42 6.78 -9.13
C ALA A 137 -20.77 6.63 -9.84
N GLN A 138 -21.04 7.41 -10.90
CA GLN A 138 -22.23 7.21 -11.74
C GLN A 138 -22.20 5.84 -12.41
N GLU A 139 -21.04 5.42 -12.94
CA GLU A 139 -20.89 4.09 -13.53
C GLU A 139 -20.97 2.98 -12.48
N GLN A 140 -20.32 3.14 -11.32
CA GLN A 140 -20.43 2.21 -10.18
C GLN A 140 -21.89 2.00 -9.77
N TRP A 141 -22.63 3.09 -9.56
CA TRP A 141 -24.05 3.04 -9.23
C TRP A 141 -24.89 2.39 -10.34
N GLY A 142 -24.61 2.70 -11.61
CA GLY A 142 -25.27 2.10 -12.78
C GLY A 142 -25.00 0.60 -12.92
N LYS A 143 -23.82 0.15 -12.50
CA LYS A 143 -23.46 -1.27 -12.36
C LYS A 143 -24.05 -1.93 -11.12
N GLY A 144 -24.67 -1.13 -10.24
CA GLY A 144 -25.34 -1.58 -9.04
C GLY A 144 -24.45 -1.63 -7.81
N ALA A 145 -23.16 -1.30 -7.93
CA ALA A 145 -22.24 -1.13 -6.81
C ALA A 145 -22.64 0.09 -5.96
N ASN A 146 -22.27 0.08 -4.68
CA ASN A 146 -22.51 1.19 -3.76
C ASN A 146 -21.32 1.51 -2.84
N VAL A 147 -20.22 0.78 -3.01
CA VAL A 147 -18.91 1.13 -2.45
C VAL A 147 -17.93 1.08 -3.62
N ALA A 148 -17.30 2.22 -3.92
CA ALA A 148 -16.23 2.30 -4.89
C ALA A 148 -14.89 2.13 -4.16
N LEU A 149 -14.10 1.14 -4.55
CA LEU A 149 -12.77 0.87 -3.97
C LEU A 149 -11.73 1.89 -4.50
N ALA A 150 -11.99 3.17 -4.24
CA ALA A 150 -11.24 4.32 -4.74
C ALA A 150 -11.38 5.53 -3.80
N PRO A 151 -10.40 6.45 -3.78
CA PRO A 151 -9.14 6.42 -4.54
C PRO A 151 -8.00 5.66 -3.86
N THR A 152 -7.00 5.27 -4.64
CA THR A 152 -5.69 4.84 -4.13
C THR A 152 -4.80 6.06 -3.87
N VAL A 153 -4.27 6.20 -2.64
CA VAL A 153 -3.54 7.40 -2.19
C VAL A 153 -2.16 7.10 -1.57
N ASN A 154 -1.65 5.88 -1.73
CA ASN A 154 -0.31 5.52 -1.25
C ASN A 154 0.78 6.35 -1.95
N ILE A 155 1.75 6.86 -1.20
CA ILE A 155 2.82 7.71 -1.76
C ILE A 155 3.74 6.94 -2.72
N LEU A 156 4.04 7.51 -3.88
CA LEU A 156 5.11 7.01 -4.74
C LEU A 156 6.46 7.25 -4.05
N ARG A 157 6.98 6.18 -3.45
CA ARG A 157 8.26 6.18 -2.71
C ARG A 157 9.44 5.76 -3.58
N ASN A 158 9.26 4.68 -4.34
CA ASN A 158 10.21 4.19 -5.32
C ASN A 158 9.46 4.05 -6.66
N PRO A 159 9.98 4.62 -7.77
CA PRO A 159 9.31 4.55 -9.06
C PRO A 159 9.18 3.13 -9.62
N GLN A 160 9.88 2.14 -9.10
CA GLN A 160 9.69 0.74 -9.51
C GLN A 160 8.38 0.11 -9.01
N TRP A 161 7.66 0.76 -8.11
CA TRP A 161 6.44 0.21 -7.52
C TRP A 161 5.36 -0.05 -8.58
N GLY A 162 4.85 -1.28 -8.63
CA GLY A 162 3.94 -1.78 -9.67
C GLY A 162 2.54 -1.17 -9.71
N ARG A 163 2.16 -0.38 -8.71
CA ARG A 163 0.88 0.37 -8.67
C ARG A 163 1.08 1.88 -8.60
N SER A 164 2.23 2.38 -9.04
CA SER A 164 2.51 3.82 -9.08
C SER A 164 1.49 4.56 -9.95
N PHE A 165 1.11 3.99 -11.10
CA PHE A 165 0.06 4.54 -11.98
C PHE A 165 -1.29 4.75 -11.28
N GLU A 166 -1.58 3.92 -10.28
CA GLU A 166 -2.85 3.88 -9.58
C GLU A 166 -2.97 4.97 -8.51
N SER A 167 -1.85 5.58 -8.12
CA SER A 167 -1.81 6.63 -7.10
C SER A 167 -1.66 8.04 -7.68
N LEU A 168 -1.58 9.04 -6.80
CA LEU A 168 -1.60 10.47 -7.15
C LEU A 168 -0.22 11.15 -7.09
N GLY A 169 0.86 10.41 -6.77
CA GLY A 169 2.24 10.91 -6.85
C GLY A 169 3.04 10.83 -5.53
N GLU A 170 4.11 11.63 -5.45
CA GLU A 170 5.11 11.55 -4.38
C GLU A 170 4.92 12.54 -3.23
N ASP A 171 4.03 13.53 -3.39
CA ASP A 171 3.83 14.60 -2.41
C ASP A 171 2.54 14.43 -1.60
N PRO A 172 2.62 14.37 -0.25
CA PRO A 172 1.45 14.17 0.60
C PRO A 172 0.40 15.27 0.47
N TYR A 173 0.78 16.53 0.24
CA TYR A 173 -0.19 17.63 0.12
C TYR A 173 -0.95 17.54 -1.20
N LEU A 174 -0.25 17.34 -2.32
CA LEU A 174 -0.88 17.17 -3.64
C LEU A 174 -1.85 15.97 -3.61
N THR A 175 -1.38 14.81 -3.16
CA THR A 175 -2.20 13.59 -3.02
C THR A 175 -3.41 13.83 -2.13
N SER A 176 -3.26 14.55 -1.01
CA SER A 176 -4.38 14.89 -0.11
C SER A 176 -5.46 15.70 -0.82
N GLN A 177 -5.08 16.80 -1.49
CA GLN A 177 -6.07 17.72 -2.09
C GLN A 177 -6.81 17.08 -3.27
N LEU A 178 -6.10 16.28 -4.07
CA LEU A 178 -6.68 15.61 -5.23
C LEU A 178 -7.52 14.38 -4.82
N GLY A 179 -7.05 13.59 -3.86
CA GLY A 179 -7.82 12.47 -3.30
C GLY A 179 -9.11 12.92 -2.61
N VAL A 180 -9.07 14.03 -1.86
CA VAL A 180 -10.28 14.65 -1.27
C VAL A 180 -11.28 15.07 -2.34
N ALA A 181 -10.80 15.61 -3.46
CA ALA A 181 -11.67 16.04 -4.54
C ALA A 181 -12.37 14.85 -5.21
N ASP A 182 -11.65 13.75 -5.45
CA ASP A 182 -12.18 12.49 -5.97
C ASP A 182 -13.23 11.88 -5.02
N ILE A 183 -12.89 11.73 -3.73
CA ILE A 183 -13.80 11.24 -2.68
C ILE A 183 -15.10 12.04 -2.65
N ARG A 184 -15.01 13.38 -2.67
CA ARG A 184 -16.20 14.24 -2.71
C ARG A 184 -17.01 14.04 -4.00
N GLY A 185 -16.33 13.80 -5.12
CA GLY A 185 -16.96 13.48 -6.39
C GLY A 185 -17.77 12.20 -6.29
N ILE A 186 -17.14 11.12 -5.80
CA ILE A 186 -17.77 9.80 -5.62
C ILE A 186 -18.99 9.90 -4.69
N GLN A 187 -18.80 10.46 -3.49
CA GLN A 187 -19.86 10.50 -2.47
C GLN A 187 -21.02 11.40 -2.85
N SER A 188 -20.81 12.40 -3.72
CA SER A 188 -21.90 13.23 -4.24
C SER A 188 -22.92 12.46 -5.09
N GLN A 189 -22.57 11.27 -5.58
CA GLN A 189 -23.42 10.42 -6.41
C GLN A 189 -24.12 9.31 -5.63
N GLY A 190 -24.06 9.31 -4.29
CA GLY A 190 -24.71 8.29 -3.47
C GLY A 190 -23.94 6.96 -3.40
N VAL A 191 -22.63 6.99 -3.68
CA VAL A 191 -21.72 5.84 -3.57
C VAL A 191 -20.72 6.11 -2.43
N ILE A 192 -20.45 5.11 -1.60
CA ILE A 192 -19.44 5.19 -0.54
C ILE A 192 -18.06 5.15 -1.21
N ALA A 193 -17.24 6.19 -1.00
CA ALA A 193 -15.82 6.13 -1.36
C ALA A 193 -15.06 5.31 -0.31
N GLU A 194 -14.10 4.51 -0.76
CA GLU A 194 -13.20 3.74 0.09
C GLU A 194 -11.74 4.06 -0.25
N VAL A 195 -11.12 4.90 0.58
CA VAL A 195 -9.73 5.31 0.37
C VAL A 195 -8.77 4.16 0.72
N LYS A 196 -7.79 3.88 -0.15
CA LYS A 196 -6.90 2.71 -0.01
C LYS A 196 -5.43 3.02 -0.32
N HIS A 197 -4.45 2.28 0.22
CA HIS A 197 -4.51 1.20 1.21
C HIS A 197 -3.79 1.66 2.49
N TYR A 198 -4.48 1.60 3.62
CA TYR A 198 -4.07 2.14 4.91
C TYR A 198 -3.26 1.11 5.72
N ALA A 199 -1.93 1.21 5.83
CA ALA A 199 -1.05 2.24 5.28
C ALA A 199 0.29 1.66 4.83
N ALA A 200 1.08 2.50 4.15
CA ALA A 200 2.43 2.18 3.66
C ALA A 200 2.52 1.03 2.64
N ASN A 201 1.45 0.74 1.90
CA ASN A 201 1.49 -0.19 0.76
C ASN A 201 2.17 0.48 -0.46
N ASN A 202 3.50 0.59 -0.44
CA ASN A 202 4.28 1.34 -1.42
C ASN A 202 5.20 0.46 -2.28
N GLN A 203 5.01 -0.86 -2.24
CA GLN A 203 5.67 -1.87 -3.08
C GLN A 203 4.77 -3.09 -3.22
N GLU A 204 4.81 -3.78 -4.37
CA GLU A 204 4.07 -5.02 -4.58
C GLU A 204 4.87 -6.26 -4.15
N TYR A 205 6.21 -6.18 -4.20
CA TYR A 205 7.09 -7.27 -3.81
C TYR A 205 6.85 -7.68 -2.35
N ASP A 206 6.48 -8.95 -2.14
CA ASP A 206 6.14 -9.55 -0.85
C ASP A 206 5.08 -8.80 -0.03
N ARG A 207 4.21 -8.01 -0.69
CA ARG A 207 3.22 -7.12 -0.03
C ARG A 207 2.37 -7.78 1.06
N THR A 208 2.11 -9.08 0.99
CA THR A 208 1.30 -9.84 1.97
C THR A 208 2.07 -10.29 3.21
N THR A 209 3.38 -10.10 3.26
CA THR A 209 4.23 -10.57 4.38
C THR A 209 5.29 -9.58 4.85
N VAL A 210 5.71 -8.66 3.97
CA VAL A 210 6.73 -7.64 4.25
C VAL A 210 6.30 -6.72 5.40
N SER A 211 7.27 -6.35 6.22
CA SER A 211 7.13 -5.28 7.21
C SER A 211 7.76 -4.00 6.69
N GLU A 212 6.91 -3.01 6.48
CA GLU A 212 7.26 -1.62 6.20
C GLU A 212 7.58 -0.96 7.53
N ASN A 213 8.88 -0.76 7.80
CA ASN A 213 9.34 -0.18 9.06
C ASN A 213 9.54 1.32 8.88
N VAL A 214 8.61 2.09 9.43
CA VAL A 214 8.47 3.53 9.23
C VAL A 214 8.51 4.23 10.59
N ASP A 215 9.39 5.21 10.74
CA ASP A 215 9.42 6.02 11.95
C ASP A 215 8.16 6.88 12.06
N GLU A 216 7.76 7.21 13.28
CA GLU A 216 6.51 7.87 13.58
C GLU A 216 6.34 9.21 12.85
N ARG A 217 7.40 10.03 12.80
CA ARG A 217 7.36 11.33 12.12
C ARG A 217 7.12 11.15 10.63
N THR A 218 7.87 10.26 10.00
CA THR A 218 7.74 9.96 8.58
C THR A 218 6.36 9.42 8.24
N LEU A 219 5.82 8.53 9.08
CA LEU A 219 4.47 8.00 8.92
C LEU A 219 3.42 9.13 8.91
N HIS A 220 3.47 10.06 9.87
CA HIS A 220 2.54 11.20 9.99
C HIS A 220 2.75 12.30 8.96
N GLU A 221 3.98 12.54 8.49
CA GLU A 221 4.28 13.63 7.54
C GLU A 221 4.18 13.21 6.07
N ILE A 222 4.32 11.91 5.75
CA ILE A 222 4.37 11.42 4.37
C ILE A 222 3.21 10.46 4.06
N TYR A 223 2.98 9.43 4.86
CA TYR A 223 2.12 8.30 4.44
C TYR A 223 0.68 8.37 4.94
N LEU A 224 0.44 9.06 6.07
CA LEU A 224 -0.88 9.27 6.65
C LEU A 224 -1.63 10.54 6.18
N PRO A 225 -0.99 11.65 5.72
CA PRO A 225 -1.70 12.90 5.43
C PRO A 225 -2.87 12.77 4.45
N ALA A 226 -2.75 11.95 3.41
CA ALA A 226 -3.83 11.77 2.44
C ALA A 226 -5.05 11.06 3.05
N PHE A 227 -4.83 10.12 3.98
CA PHE A 227 -5.90 9.46 4.73
C PHE A 227 -6.51 10.40 5.78
N ASP A 228 -5.69 11.18 6.47
CA ASP A 228 -6.15 12.24 7.38
C ASP A 228 -7.07 13.23 6.64
N ALA A 229 -6.62 13.73 5.49
CA ALA A 229 -7.40 14.62 4.64
C ALA A 229 -8.67 13.94 4.11
N ALA A 230 -8.61 12.67 3.71
CA ALA A 230 -9.80 11.89 3.31
C ALA A 230 -10.85 11.84 4.43
N VAL A 231 -10.44 11.66 5.68
CA VAL A 231 -11.33 11.65 6.85
C VAL A 231 -11.84 13.06 7.17
N ASN A 232 -10.95 14.01 7.40
CA ASN A 232 -11.28 15.31 7.96
C ASN A 232 -11.78 16.34 6.94
N GLN A 233 -11.39 16.22 5.67
CA GLN A 233 -11.80 17.13 4.59
C GLN A 233 -12.73 16.43 3.59
N GLY A 234 -12.43 15.18 3.23
CA GLY A 234 -13.22 14.37 2.30
C GLY A 234 -14.49 13.78 2.92
N GLN A 235 -14.51 13.61 4.25
CA GLN A 235 -15.54 12.87 4.97
C GLN A 235 -15.79 11.49 4.36
N VAL A 236 -14.70 10.78 4.03
CA VAL A 236 -14.74 9.46 3.40
C VAL A 236 -15.58 8.48 4.22
N GLY A 237 -16.37 7.65 3.55
CA GLY A 237 -17.27 6.70 4.22
C GLY A 237 -16.59 5.40 4.65
N SER A 238 -15.52 4.99 3.95
CA SER A 238 -14.76 3.78 4.23
C SER A 238 -13.25 3.95 4.03
N VAL A 239 -12.45 3.13 4.71
CA VAL A 239 -10.99 3.02 4.57
C VAL A 239 -10.61 1.56 4.39
N MET A 240 -9.80 1.23 3.39
CA MET A 240 -9.27 -0.13 3.22
C MET A 240 -7.91 -0.26 3.91
N CYS A 241 -7.76 -1.20 4.86
CA CYS A 241 -6.45 -1.48 5.46
C CYS A 241 -5.57 -2.35 4.54
N SER A 242 -4.27 -2.12 4.53
CA SER A 242 -3.34 -2.73 3.57
C SER A 242 -2.94 -4.18 3.89
N TYR A 243 -2.35 -4.85 2.89
CA TYR A 243 -1.76 -6.18 3.00
C TYR A 243 -0.55 -6.26 3.95
N ASN A 244 0.33 -5.26 3.88
CA ASN A 244 1.64 -5.31 4.53
C ASN A 244 1.54 -5.18 6.05
N LYS A 245 2.64 -5.51 6.72
CA LYS A 245 2.84 -5.09 8.11
C LYS A 245 3.37 -3.67 8.11
N VAL A 246 2.98 -2.90 9.12
CA VAL A 246 3.61 -1.62 9.47
C VAL A 246 4.25 -1.81 10.84
N ASN A 247 5.56 -1.66 10.91
CA ASN A 247 6.34 -1.88 12.14
C ASN A 247 6.06 -3.25 12.79
N ASN A 248 6.09 -4.32 11.97
CA ASN A 248 5.91 -5.74 12.32
C ASN A 248 4.50 -6.19 12.71
N VAL A 249 3.48 -5.34 12.61
CA VAL A 249 2.08 -5.71 12.83
C VAL A 249 1.29 -5.52 11.54
N TYR A 250 0.51 -6.52 11.14
CA TYR A 250 -0.34 -6.45 9.95
C TYR A 250 -1.29 -5.25 10.04
N ALA A 251 -1.40 -4.45 8.98
CA ALA A 251 -2.15 -3.19 9.03
C ALA A 251 -3.61 -3.39 9.46
N CYS A 252 -4.25 -4.48 9.01
CA CYS A 252 -5.63 -4.84 9.37
C CYS A 252 -5.84 -5.33 10.81
N GLU A 253 -4.78 -5.46 11.62
CA GLU A 253 -4.87 -5.73 13.06
C GLU A 253 -3.96 -4.80 13.88
N ASN A 254 -3.50 -3.71 13.28
CA ASN A 254 -2.61 -2.74 13.91
C ASN A 254 -3.43 -1.71 14.69
N SER A 255 -3.53 -1.88 16.02
CA SER A 255 -4.31 -0.99 16.89
C SER A 255 -3.80 0.45 16.90
N TYR A 256 -2.50 0.68 16.65
CA TYR A 256 -1.98 2.04 16.53
C TYR A 256 -2.58 2.74 15.30
N LEU A 257 -2.60 2.08 14.15
CA LEU A 257 -3.19 2.64 12.94
C LEU A 257 -4.71 2.76 13.04
N LEU A 258 -5.41 1.64 13.30
CA LEU A 258 -6.87 1.58 13.18
C LEU A 258 -7.58 2.24 14.36
N GLN A 259 -7.06 2.12 15.58
CA GLN A 259 -7.70 2.67 16.77
C GLN A 259 -7.11 4.00 17.18
N ASP A 260 -5.80 4.05 17.45
CA ASP A 260 -5.21 5.24 18.06
C ASP A 260 -5.19 6.42 17.08
N VAL A 261 -4.76 6.19 15.84
CA VAL A 261 -4.72 7.22 14.80
C VAL A 261 -6.10 7.41 14.17
N LEU A 262 -6.62 6.41 13.47
CA LEU A 262 -7.82 6.57 12.64
C LEU A 262 -9.08 6.85 13.49
N GLN A 263 -9.41 5.99 14.46
CA GLN A 263 -10.65 6.14 15.23
C GLN A 263 -10.55 7.20 16.34
N GLN A 264 -9.44 7.29 17.08
CA GLN A 264 -9.34 8.18 18.25
C GLN A 264 -8.78 9.57 17.89
N GLN A 265 -7.66 9.67 17.16
CA GLN A 265 -7.08 10.97 16.81
C GLN A 265 -7.89 11.69 15.73
N TRP A 266 -8.25 11.00 14.64
CA TRP A 266 -9.01 11.62 13.55
C TRP A 266 -10.53 11.54 13.74
N ASN A 267 -11.00 10.86 14.79
CA ASN A 267 -12.43 10.64 15.03
C ASN A 267 -13.13 10.07 13.79
N PHE A 268 -12.47 9.13 13.09
CA PHE A 268 -12.97 8.57 11.83
C PHE A 268 -14.34 7.93 12.06
N PRO A 269 -15.36 8.41 11.35
CA PRO A 269 -16.72 8.13 11.73
C PRO A 269 -17.25 6.93 10.88
N GLY A 270 -16.60 6.60 9.76
CA GLY A 270 -16.92 5.47 8.89
C GLY A 270 -16.39 4.11 9.36
N PHE A 271 -16.26 3.17 8.42
CA PHE A 271 -15.84 1.79 8.68
C PHE A 271 -14.56 1.39 7.91
N VAL A 272 -13.90 0.35 8.38
CA VAL A 272 -12.64 -0.20 7.85
C VAL A 272 -12.89 -1.56 7.21
N VAL A 273 -12.48 -1.70 5.95
CA VAL A 273 -12.54 -2.96 5.19
C VAL A 273 -11.13 -3.52 5.06
N SER A 274 -10.96 -4.84 5.13
CA SER A 274 -9.68 -5.46 4.80
C SER A 274 -9.46 -5.44 3.29
N ASP A 275 -8.22 -5.24 2.85
CA ASP A 275 -7.85 -5.70 1.51
C ASP A 275 -8.11 -7.22 1.37
N TRP A 276 -8.21 -7.71 0.14
CA TRP A 276 -8.69 -9.06 -0.17
C TRP A 276 -7.72 -10.12 0.34
N GLY A 277 -8.06 -10.77 1.46
CA GLY A 277 -7.19 -11.75 2.12
C GLY A 277 -6.16 -11.16 3.10
N ALA A 278 -6.26 -9.86 3.44
CA ALA A 278 -5.37 -9.19 4.40
C ALA A 278 -5.75 -9.40 5.87
N THR A 279 -6.85 -10.12 6.15
CA THR A 279 -7.22 -10.47 7.53
C THR A 279 -6.42 -11.70 7.98
N HIS A 280 -5.74 -11.60 9.13
CA HIS A 280 -4.85 -12.67 9.63
C HIS A 280 -5.27 -13.25 10.99
N SER A 281 -6.26 -12.63 11.66
CA SER A 281 -6.76 -13.09 12.95
C SER A 281 -8.22 -12.71 13.17
N THR A 282 -8.89 -13.40 14.09
CA THR A 282 -10.25 -13.05 14.53
C THR A 282 -10.22 -12.00 15.64
N VAL A 283 -9.61 -12.34 16.78
CA VAL A 283 -9.73 -11.54 18.01
C VAL A 283 -8.89 -10.27 17.94
N ALA A 284 -7.65 -10.36 17.42
CA ALA A 284 -6.78 -9.19 17.35
C ALA A 284 -7.29 -8.19 16.32
N ALA A 285 -7.67 -8.63 15.11
CA ALA A 285 -8.24 -7.74 14.10
C ALA A 285 -9.53 -7.04 14.55
N ALA A 286 -10.50 -7.78 15.10
CA ALA A 286 -11.76 -7.20 15.60
C ALA A 286 -11.50 -6.19 16.73
N ASN A 287 -10.69 -6.57 17.72
CA ASN A 287 -10.36 -5.66 18.82
C ASN A 287 -9.40 -4.54 18.40
N ALA A 288 -8.74 -4.61 17.23
CA ALA A 288 -7.87 -3.57 16.70
C ALA A 288 -8.65 -2.47 15.95
N GLY A 289 -9.86 -2.76 15.46
CA GLY A 289 -10.71 -1.80 14.75
C GLY A 289 -11.01 -2.16 13.29
N LEU A 290 -10.71 -3.39 12.85
CA LEU A 290 -11.21 -3.88 11.56
C LEU A 290 -12.72 -4.12 11.66
N ASP A 291 -13.51 -3.48 10.79
CA ASP A 291 -14.97 -3.62 10.81
C ASP A 291 -15.45 -4.73 9.87
N MET A 292 -14.80 -4.91 8.71
CA MET A 292 -15.26 -5.86 7.68
C MET A 292 -14.13 -6.64 7.04
N GLN A 293 -14.21 -7.98 7.06
CA GLN A 293 -13.31 -8.87 6.32
C GLN A 293 -13.78 -9.06 4.87
N MET A 294 -12.85 -9.07 3.91
CA MET A 294 -13.07 -9.48 2.52
C MET A 294 -12.06 -10.53 2.04
N PRO A 295 -12.42 -11.40 1.07
CA PRO A 295 -13.75 -11.55 0.43
C PRO A 295 -14.75 -12.44 1.19
N ASP A 296 -14.28 -13.16 2.20
CA ASP A 296 -15.01 -14.26 2.83
C ASP A 296 -15.17 -14.09 4.35
N ASP A 297 -15.62 -15.15 5.02
CA ASP A 297 -15.97 -15.18 6.43
C ASP A 297 -14.98 -15.95 7.32
N SER A 298 -13.78 -16.26 6.81
CA SER A 298 -12.80 -17.15 7.48
C SER A 298 -12.46 -16.75 8.92
N TYR A 299 -12.37 -15.45 9.23
CA TYR A 299 -12.09 -14.94 10.58
C TYR A 299 -13.30 -14.27 11.22
N PHE A 300 -14.09 -13.52 10.43
CA PHE A 300 -15.19 -12.70 10.91
C PHE A 300 -16.58 -13.36 10.81
N GLY A 301 -16.67 -14.62 10.37
CA GLY A 301 -17.87 -15.44 10.42
C GLY A 301 -18.02 -16.22 11.73
N THR A 302 -18.00 -17.56 11.63
CA THR A 302 -18.21 -18.45 12.78
C THR A 302 -17.16 -18.25 13.89
N ALA A 303 -15.91 -17.99 13.53
CA ALA A 303 -14.83 -17.76 14.49
C ALA A 303 -15.09 -16.53 15.36
N LEU A 304 -15.51 -15.39 14.76
CA LEU A 304 -15.86 -14.18 15.51
C LEU A 304 -17.09 -14.37 16.39
N LYS A 305 -18.12 -15.05 15.90
CA LYS A 305 -19.29 -15.42 16.72
C LYS A 305 -18.88 -16.22 17.96
N ASN A 306 -17.98 -17.19 17.82
CA ASN A 306 -17.46 -17.96 18.94
C ASN A 306 -16.63 -17.09 19.91
N ALA A 307 -15.78 -16.20 19.39
CA ALA A 307 -15.01 -15.27 20.19
C ALA A 307 -15.91 -14.35 21.04
N VAL A 308 -17.04 -13.88 20.49
CA VAL A 308 -18.03 -13.08 21.23
C VAL A 308 -18.71 -13.91 22.32
N ASN A 309 -19.18 -15.12 22.01
CA ASN A 309 -19.82 -16.01 22.98
C ASN A 309 -18.87 -16.41 24.12
N ASN A 310 -17.57 -16.50 23.84
CA ASN A 310 -16.52 -16.81 24.81
C ASN A 310 -16.00 -15.56 25.55
N GLY A 311 -16.51 -14.36 25.26
CA GLY A 311 -16.10 -13.11 25.90
C GLY A 311 -14.71 -12.58 25.48
N GLN A 312 -14.14 -13.10 24.40
CA GLN A 312 -12.84 -12.66 23.83
C GLN A 312 -12.99 -11.38 22.98
N VAL A 313 -14.16 -11.17 22.40
CA VAL A 313 -14.57 -9.92 21.74
C VAL A 313 -15.87 -9.46 22.39
N SER A 314 -15.97 -8.18 22.74
CA SER A 314 -17.14 -7.68 23.46
C SER A 314 -18.33 -7.43 22.50
N MET A 315 -19.56 -7.56 23.01
CA MET A 315 -20.75 -7.16 22.23
C MET A 315 -20.72 -5.67 21.88
N ALA A 316 -20.08 -4.84 22.70
CA ALA A 316 -19.92 -3.41 22.43
C ALA A 316 -19.00 -3.17 21.21
N THR A 317 -17.92 -3.94 21.09
CA THR A 317 -17.03 -3.94 19.91
C THR A 317 -17.80 -4.29 18.65
N ILE A 318 -18.58 -5.38 18.67
CA ILE A 318 -19.44 -5.77 17.53
C ILE A 318 -20.48 -4.70 17.20
N ASN A 319 -21.08 -4.08 18.22
CA ASN A 319 -22.05 -3.01 18.02
C ASN A 319 -21.41 -1.78 17.37
N ASP A 320 -20.19 -1.40 17.75
CA ASP A 320 -19.46 -0.28 17.16
C ASP A 320 -19.16 -0.54 15.68
N HIS A 321 -18.64 -1.72 15.34
CA HIS A 321 -18.38 -2.10 13.95
C HIS A 321 -19.64 -2.01 13.07
N VAL A 322 -20.74 -2.60 13.53
CA VAL A 322 -22.00 -2.57 12.77
C VAL A 322 -22.58 -1.16 12.72
N HIS A 323 -22.46 -0.37 13.79
CA HIS A 323 -22.91 1.03 13.81
C HIS A 323 -22.22 1.83 12.71
N ARG A 324 -20.88 1.74 12.62
CA ARG A 324 -20.06 2.42 11.61
C ARG A 324 -20.46 2.08 10.17
N ILE A 325 -20.81 0.83 9.90
CA ILE A 325 -21.31 0.42 8.59
C ILE A 325 -22.70 1.04 8.35
N LEU A 326 -23.65 0.82 9.26
CA LEU A 326 -25.04 1.26 9.08
C LEU A 326 -25.18 2.78 8.97
N ARG A 327 -24.47 3.54 9.80
CA ARG A 327 -24.48 4.99 9.77
C ARG A 327 -23.92 5.53 8.45
N THR A 328 -22.89 4.91 7.89
CA THR A 328 -22.35 5.31 6.58
C THR A 328 -23.35 5.02 5.47
N MET A 329 -24.02 3.86 5.51
CA MET A 329 -25.11 3.54 4.59
C MET A 329 -26.26 4.55 4.66
N PHE A 330 -26.65 5.00 5.87
CA PHE A 330 -27.65 6.06 6.03
C PHE A 330 -27.14 7.43 5.57
N MET A 331 -25.88 7.77 5.85
CA MET A 331 -25.27 9.04 5.47
C MET A 331 -25.26 9.24 3.95
N ILE A 332 -24.94 8.18 3.20
CA ILE A 332 -24.91 8.18 1.74
C ILE A 332 -26.30 7.98 1.11
N GLY A 333 -27.31 7.65 1.91
CA GLY A 333 -28.69 7.52 1.44
C GLY A 333 -29.02 6.16 0.81
N LEU A 334 -28.25 5.10 1.09
CA LEU A 334 -28.50 3.76 0.53
C LEU A 334 -29.84 3.16 0.95
N PHE A 335 -30.38 3.56 2.10
CA PHE A 335 -31.74 3.18 2.54
C PHE A 335 -32.83 4.01 1.88
N ASP A 336 -32.48 5.20 1.37
CA ASP A 336 -33.43 6.21 0.92
C ASP A 336 -33.59 6.21 -0.60
N HIS A 337 -32.64 5.60 -1.32
CA HIS A 337 -32.62 5.47 -2.76
C HIS A 337 -32.64 4.01 -3.20
N GLN A 338 -33.55 3.68 -4.10
CA GLN A 338 -33.60 2.34 -4.69
C GLN A 338 -32.45 2.17 -5.69
N GLN A 339 -31.60 1.17 -5.45
CA GLN A 339 -30.61 0.75 -6.44
C GLN A 339 -31.29 0.03 -7.61
N THR A 340 -31.08 0.53 -8.83
CA THR A 340 -31.61 -0.07 -10.06
C THR A 340 -30.54 -0.63 -10.99
N GLY A 341 -29.26 -0.34 -10.72
CA GLY A 341 -28.13 -0.80 -11.50
C GLY A 341 -27.86 -2.30 -11.36
N THR A 342 -27.19 -2.88 -12.37
CA THR A 342 -26.77 -4.29 -12.40
C THR A 342 -25.44 -4.46 -13.16
N PRO A 343 -24.66 -5.51 -12.90
CA PRO A 343 -23.36 -5.73 -13.57
C PRO A 343 -23.47 -5.83 -15.11
N ALA A 344 -24.64 -6.25 -15.62
CA ALA A 344 -24.91 -6.36 -17.05
C ALA A 344 -25.27 -5.03 -17.74
N SER A 345 -25.47 -3.94 -16.99
CA SER A 345 -25.91 -2.65 -17.56
C SER A 345 -24.81 -2.03 -18.42
N ASN A 346 -25.17 -1.38 -19.52
CA ASN A 346 -24.24 -0.49 -20.21
C ASN A 346 -24.30 0.88 -19.54
N VAL A 347 -23.17 1.29 -18.94
CA VAL A 347 -23.05 2.55 -18.21
C VAL A 347 -22.09 3.52 -18.88
N ALA A 348 -21.30 3.06 -19.86
CA ALA A 348 -20.43 3.93 -20.64
C ALA A 348 -21.25 4.97 -21.41
N THR A 349 -21.03 6.25 -21.11
CA THR A 349 -21.71 7.37 -21.78
C THR A 349 -20.74 8.26 -22.56
N PRO A 350 -21.23 9.00 -23.58
CA PRO A 350 -20.43 10.05 -24.22
C PRO A 350 -19.96 11.15 -23.25
N GLN A 351 -20.69 11.38 -22.17
CA GLN A 351 -20.32 12.35 -21.14
C GLN A 351 -19.11 11.86 -20.33
N ASP A 352 -19.11 10.59 -19.94
CA ASP A 352 -17.99 9.99 -19.21
C ASP A 352 -16.74 9.86 -20.09
N ALA A 353 -16.92 9.50 -21.37
CA ALA A 353 -15.85 9.58 -22.36
C ALA A 353 -15.28 11.01 -22.50
N GLN A 354 -16.12 12.05 -22.42
CA GLN A 354 -15.64 13.44 -22.44
C GLN A 354 -14.86 13.82 -21.17
N VAL A 355 -15.23 13.27 -20.01
CA VAL A 355 -14.45 13.42 -18.76
C VAL A 355 -13.11 12.71 -18.89
N ALA A 356 -13.08 11.49 -19.45
CA ALA A 356 -11.84 10.76 -19.73
C ALA A 356 -10.91 11.56 -20.66
N LEU A 357 -11.44 12.08 -21.77
CA LEU A 357 -10.71 12.92 -22.72
C LEU A 357 -10.14 14.18 -22.04
N GLN A 358 -10.95 14.92 -21.30
CA GLN A 358 -10.51 16.15 -20.62
C GLN A 358 -9.45 15.86 -19.56
N THR A 359 -9.59 14.76 -18.82
CA THR A 359 -8.61 14.35 -17.82
C THR A 359 -7.27 14.03 -18.49
N ALA A 360 -7.26 13.29 -19.60
CA ALA A 360 -6.05 12.99 -20.37
C ALA A 360 -5.41 14.27 -20.95
N GLU A 361 -6.21 15.16 -21.56
CA GLU A 361 -5.74 16.43 -22.12
C GLU A 361 -5.11 17.35 -21.06
N GLN A 362 -5.71 17.41 -19.87
CA GLN A 362 -5.24 18.26 -18.76
C GLN A 362 -4.06 17.64 -18.00
N GLY A 363 -3.97 16.31 -17.97
CA GLY A 363 -2.93 15.54 -17.31
C GLY A 363 -1.65 15.33 -18.13
N THR A 364 -1.75 15.42 -19.46
CA THR A 364 -0.60 15.28 -20.36
C THR A 364 0.44 16.37 -20.08
N VAL A 365 1.69 15.97 -19.85
CA VAL A 365 2.81 16.86 -19.50
C VAL A 365 3.78 16.98 -20.66
N LEU A 366 4.00 18.22 -21.12
CA LEU A 366 5.07 18.49 -22.08
C LEU A 366 6.41 18.62 -21.34
N LEU A 367 7.29 17.62 -21.46
CA LEU A 367 8.56 17.59 -20.73
C LEU A 367 9.68 18.34 -21.47
N LYS A 368 9.71 18.21 -22.79
CA LYS A 368 10.71 18.83 -23.66
C LYS A 368 10.07 19.33 -24.95
N ASN A 369 10.49 20.49 -25.44
CA ASN A 369 10.06 21.04 -26.72
C ASN A 369 11.12 21.97 -27.34
N ASP A 370 12.21 21.37 -27.81
CA ASP A 370 13.27 22.07 -28.53
C ASP A 370 12.80 22.47 -29.93
N GLN A 371 13.38 23.54 -30.46
CA GLN A 371 13.11 24.07 -31.81
C GLN A 371 11.64 24.43 -32.08
N GLN A 372 10.78 24.42 -31.05
CA GLN A 372 9.33 24.58 -31.19
C GLN A 372 8.74 23.57 -32.19
N THR A 373 9.21 22.30 -32.15
CA THR A 373 8.63 21.22 -32.96
C THR A 373 7.14 21.06 -32.67
N LEU A 374 6.74 21.17 -31.40
CA LEU A 374 5.34 21.20 -30.99
C LEU A 374 4.86 22.64 -30.72
N PRO A 375 3.60 22.98 -31.06
CA PRO A 375 2.61 22.12 -31.71
C PRO A 375 2.93 21.90 -33.21
N LEU A 376 2.52 20.75 -33.74
CA LEU A 376 2.67 20.38 -35.14
C LEU A 376 1.93 21.37 -36.04
N ASP A 377 2.70 22.11 -36.85
CA ASP A 377 2.16 23.10 -37.77
C ASP A 377 1.70 22.44 -39.07
N SER A 378 0.39 22.17 -39.17
CA SER A 378 -0.24 21.57 -40.36
C SER A 378 0.00 22.35 -41.66
N SER A 379 0.42 23.63 -41.60
CA SER A 379 0.77 24.40 -42.78
C SER A 379 2.18 24.08 -43.30
N LYS A 380 3.07 23.55 -42.46
CA LYS A 380 4.48 23.28 -42.77
C LYS A 380 4.77 21.81 -43.06
N ILE A 381 4.07 20.89 -42.40
CA ILE A 381 4.28 19.46 -42.59
C ILE A 381 3.33 18.89 -43.66
N LYS A 382 3.78 17.83 -44.32
CA LYS A 382 3.02 17.04 -45.30
C LYS A 382 3.01 15.56 -44.97
N SER A 383 3.83 15.13 -44.02
CA SER A 383 3.92 13.73 -43.63
C SER A 383 4.32 13.55 -42.16
N ILE A 384 3.72 12.56 -41.50
CA ILE A 384 4.00 12.17 -40.12
C ILE A 384 4.30 10.67 -40.10
N ALA A 385 5.40 10.27 -39.49
CA ALA A 385 5.69 8.89 -39.13
C ALA A 385 5.19 8.61 -37.71
N VAL A 386 4.14 7.82 -37.56
CA VAL A 386 3.69 7.29 -36.27
C VAL A 386 4.38 5.95 -36.04
N ILE A 387 5.18 5.85 -34.97
CA ILE A 387 6.08 4.73 -34.73
C ILE A 387 5.86 4.16 -33.34
N GLY A 388 5.92 2.83 -33.19
CA GLY A 388 5.78 2.15 -31.90
C GLY A 388 4.53 1.28 -31.84
N ALA A 389 4.63 0.10 -31.22
CA ALA A 389 3.50 -0.84 -31.11
C ALA A 389 2.32 -0.23 -30.34
N ASP A 390 2.65 0.58 -29.34
CA ASP A 390 1.72 1.34 -28.50
C ASP A 390 0.89 2.37 -29.29
N ALA A 391 1.34 2.79 -30.47
CA ALA A 391 0.59 3.76 -31.27
C ALA A 391 -0.67 3.18 -31.95
N SER A 392 -0.85 1.86 -31.95
CA SER A 392 -1.89 1.18 -32.75
C SER A 392 -2.72 0.22 -31.89
N THR A 393 -2.95 -1.01 -32.36
CA THR A 393 -3.83 -2.00 -31.71
C THR A 393 -3.38 -2.45 -30.31
N SER A 394 -2.16 -2.11 -29.92
CA SER A 394 -1.55 -2.47 -28.63
C SER A 394 -1.35 -1.26 -27.72
N ALA A 395 -2.16 -0.21 -27.89
CA ALA A 395 -2.11 0.99 -27.04
C ALA A 395 -2.36 0.65 -25.57
N THR A 396 -1.42 1.03 -24.70
CA THR A 396 -1.50 0.91 -23.26
C THR A 396 -2.31 2.09 -22.71
N ILE A 397 -3.57 1.81 -22.40
CA ILE A 397 -4.52 2.82 -21.91
C ILE A 397 -4.76 2.76 -20.40
N ALA A 398 -4.36 1.68 -19.74
CA ALA A 398 -4.54 1.43 -18.31
C ALA A 398 -3.44 0.50 -17.79
N GLY A 399 -3.18 0.54 -16.49
CA GLY A 399 -2.34 -0.44 -15.81
C GLY A 399 -3.10 -1.74 -15.51
N GLY A 400 -2.37 -2.75 -15.06
CA GLY A 400 -2.92 -4.07 -14.73
C GLY A 400 -3.44 -4.20 -13.29
N GLY A 401 -3.98 -5.37 -12.95
CA GLY A 401 -4.52 -5.66 -11.61
C GLY A 401 -5.99 -5.29 -11.44
N SER A 402 -6.38 -5.08 -10.17
CA SER A 402 -7.73 -4.64 -9.78
C SER A 402 -8.17 -3.34 -10.46
N ALA A 403 -7.24 -2.47 -10.85
CA ALA A 403 -7.54 -1.23 -11.56
C ALA A 403 -7.81 -1.42 -13.06
N GLY A 404 -7.67 -2.63 -13.61
CA GLY A 404 -7.79 -2.93 -15.03
C GLY A 404 -9.23 -2.84 -15.55
N VAL A 405 -9.48 -1.99 -16.55
CA VAL A 405 -10.82 -1.72 -17.11
C VAL A 405 -10.93 -2.22 -18.55
N VAL A 406 -12.09 -2.78 -18.91
CA VAL A 406 -12.41 -3.24 -20.27
C VAL A 406 -13.41 -2.28 -20.94
N PRO A 407 -12.94 -1.26 -21.69
CA PRO A 407 -13.82 -0.27 -22.31
C PRO A 407 -14.54 -0.82 -23.56
N PRO A 408 -15.65 -0.20 -23.99
CA PRO A 408 -16.35 -0.58 -25.22
C PRO A 408 -15.57 -0.28 -26.50
N TYR A 409 -14.60 0.63 -26.45
CA TYR A 409 -13.71 0.98 -27.55
C TYR A 409 -12.42 1.60 -27.01
N ILE A 410 -11.43 1.71 -27.89
CA ILE A 410 -10.20 2.47 -27.65
C ILE A 410 -9.95 3.31 -28.91
N VAL A 411 -9.69 4.61 -28.75
CA VAL A 411 -9.17 5.45 -29.84
C VAL A 411 -7.66 5.39 -29.80
N THR A 412 -7.04 4.66 -30.73
CA THR A 412 -5.58 4.51 -30.71
C THR A 412 -4.88 5.81 -31.13
N PRO A 413 -3.63 6.06 -30.71
CA PRO A 413 -2.88 7.25 -31.12
C PRO A 413 -2.80 7.43 -32.64
N LEU A 414 -2.59 6.35 -33.40
CA LEU A 414 -2.62 6.36 -34.85
C LEU A 414 -3.97 6.83 -35.39
N GLN A 415 -5.09 6.36 -34.83
CA GLN A 415 -6.43 6.78 -35.24
C GLN A 415 -6.66 8.27 -34.94
N GLY A 416 -6.32 8.73 -33.75
CA GLY A 416 -6.48 10.12 -33.33
C GLY A 416 -5.63 11.09 -34.17
N ILE A 417 -4.35 10.77 -34.35
CA ILE A 417 -3.43 11.56 -35.18
C ILE A 417 -3.90 11.57 -36.64
N THR A 418 -4.29 10.43 -37.21
CA THR A 418 -4.79 10.35 -38.59
C THR A 418 -6.05 11.18 -38.78
N LYS A 419 -7.01 11.07 -37.84
CA LYS A 419 -8.25 11.85 -37.86
C LYS A 419 -7.96 13.35 -37.79
N ARG A 420 -7.04 13.78 -36.91
CA ARG A 420 -6.70 15.19 -36.74
C ARG A 420 -5.85 15.76 -37.88
N ALA A 421 -4.97 14.95 -38.47
CA ALA A 421 -4.13 15.33 -39.60
C ALA A 421 -4.94 15.59 -40.88
N GLY A 422 -6.05 14.88 -41.06
CA GLY A 422 -6.92 15.02 -42.24
C GLY A 422 -6.28 14.49 -43.52
N SER A 423 -6.81 14.89 -44.68
CA SER A 423 -6.34 14.38 -45.98
C SER A 423 -5.08 15.07 -46.53
N ASP A 424 -4.68 16.20 -45.93
CA ASP A 424 -3.59 17.05 -46.45
C ASP A 424 -2.20 16.64 -45.94
N ILE A 425 -2.15 15.74 -44.96
CA ILE A 425 -0.94 15.22 -44.32
C ILE A 425 -0.98 13.70 -44.40
N THR A 426 0.05 13.10 -44.99
CA THR A 426 0.19 11.64 -45.05
C THR A 426 0.65 11.10 -43.71
N VAL A 427 -0.17 10.26 -43.07
CA VAL A 427 0.23 9.55 -41.83
C VAL A 427 0.70 8.14 -42.19
N ASN A 428 1.98 7.88 -41.96
CA ASN A 428 2.60 6.56 -42.15
C ASN A 428 2.77 5.89 -40.79
N TYR A 429 2.57 4.58 -40.72
CA TYR A 429 2.74 3.80 -39.49
C TYR A 429 3.84 2.75 -39.63
N ALA A 430 4.67 2.60 -38.60
CA ALA A 430 5.57 1.47 -38.44
C ALA A 430 5.59 1.01 -36.97
N GLN A 431 5.43 -0.30 -36.74
CA GLN A 431 5.32 -0.84 -35.38
C GLN A 431 6.61 -0.66 -34.57
N GLY A 432 7.78 -0.85 -35.16
CA GLY A 432 9.04 -0.97 -34.41
C GLY A 432 9.11 -2.27 -33.57
N PRO A 433 10.23 -2.49 -32.85
CA PRO A 433 10.36 -3.60 -31.91
C PRO A 433 9.27 -3.59 -30.84
N THR A 434 8.88 -4.77 -30.35
CA THR A 434 7.90 -4.90 -29.26
C THR A 434 8.54 -4.73 -27.89
N THR A 435 7.68 -4.55 -26.89
CA THR A 435 8.07 -4.37 -25.48
C THR A 435 8.22 -5.69 -24.73
N ASP A 436 7.49 -6.73 -25.17
CA ASP A 436 7.56 -8.09 -24.65
C ASP A 436 8.80 -8.87 -25.09
N GLY A 437 9.63 -8.31 -25.99
CA GLY A 437 10.82 -8.99 -26.51
C GLY A 437 10.52 -9.99 -27.63
N SER A 438 9.28 -10.08 -28.11
CA SER A 438 8.95 -10.86 -29.30
C SER A 438 9.69 -10.35 -30.53
N LEU A 439 10.10 -11.30 -31.39
CA LEU A 439 10.83 -11.03 -32.62
C LEU A 439 9.91 -11.22 -33.84
N PRO A 440 10.26 -10.66 -35.01
CA PRO A 440 9.54 -10.90 -36.25
C PRO A 440 9.33 -12.40 -36.49
N THR A 441 8.12 -12.77 -36.90
CA THR A 441 7.76 -14.16 -37.19
C THR A 441 8.76 -14.80 -38.15
N VAL A 442 9.12 -16.06 -37.92
CA VAL A 442 9.99 -16.80 -38.84
C VAL A 442 9.32 -16.90 -40.21
N ASP A 443 9.97 -16.38 -41.25
CA ASP A 443 9.36 -16.35 -42.58
C ASP A 443 9.08 -17.75 -43.12
N THR A 444 7.87 -17.94 -43.64
CA THR A 444 7.42 -19.22 -44.20
C THR A 444 8.33 -19.77 -45.31
N GLN A 445 9.01 -18.89 -46.05
CA GLN A 445 9.94 -19.28 -47.13
C GLN A 445 11.14 -20.11 -46.64
N TYR A 446 11.49 -20.02 -45.35
CA TYR A 446 12.57 -20.80 -44.75
C TYR A 446 12.08 -22.07 -44.07
N LEU A 447 10.77 -22.32 -44.04
CA LEU A 447 10.13 -23.43 -43.36
C LEU A 447 9.62 -24.47 -44.35
N THR A 448 9.91 -25.75 -44.09
CA THR A 448 9.38 -26.89 -44.86
C THR A 448 8.73 -27.90 -43.92
N PRO A 449 7.48 -28.33 -44.14
CA PRO A 449 6.76 -29.19 -43.21
C PRO A 449 7.32 -30.61 -43.22
N SER A 450 7.23 -31.32 -42.08
CA SER A 450 7.66 -32.73 -42.00
C SER A 450 6.76 -33.69 -42.77
N SER A 451 5.52 -33.29 -43.05
CA SER A 451 4.54 -34.02 -43.87
C SER A 451 3.52 -33.03 -44.46
N GLY A 452 2.92 -33.36 -45.61
CA GLY A 452 2.02 -32.48 -46.36
C GLY A 452 2.70 -31.78 -47.55
N SER A 453 1.98 -30.87 -48.21
CA SER A 453 2.48 -30.05 -49.31
C SER A 453 2.39 -28.55 -48.98
N GLY A 454 3.33 -27.74 -49.50
CA GLY A 454 3.40 -26.30 -49.23
C GLY A 454 4.66 -25.87 -48.47
N GLN A 455 4.68 -24.62 -48.01
CA GLN A 455 5.69 -24.03 -47.13
C GLN A 455 5.11 -23.85 -45.72
N GLY A 456 5.95 -23.95 -44.68
CA GLY A 456 5.51 -23.89 -43.28
C GLY A 456 5.91 -25.10 -42.44
N LEU A 457 5.13 -25.40 -41.40
CA LEU A 457 5.33 -26.52 -40.49
C LEU A 457 4.08 -27.41 -40.43
N GLN A 458 4.29 -28.71 -40.27
CA GLN A 458 3.20 -29.64 -40.05
C GLN A 458 2.62 -29.39 -38.66
N SER A 459 1.34 -29.06 -38.55
CA SER A 459 0.65 -28.88 -37.29
C SER A 459 -0.14 -30.12 -36.89
N GLN A 460 -0.17 -30.39 -35.58
CA GLN A 460 -0.90 -31.48 -34.97
C GLN A 460 -1.49 -31.00 -33.65
N PHE A 461 -2.81 -31.06 -33.50
CA PHE A 461 -3.53 -30.65 -32.29
C PHE A 461 -4.11 -31.86 -31.56
N PHE A 462 -4.15 -31.81 -30.23
CA PHE A 462 -4.58 -32.88 -29.33
C PHE A 462 -5.52 -32.33 -28.26
N ASN A 463 -6.57 -33.09 -27.89
CA ASN A 463 -7.49 -32.74 -26.79
C ASN A 463 -6.95 -33.22 -25.43
N ASN A 464 -5.70 -32.90 -25.15
CA ASN A 464 -5.04 -33.03 -23.85
C ASN A 464 -3.80 -32.13 -23.82
N MET A 465 -3.24 -31.82 -22.66
CA MET A 465 -2.06 -30.95 -22.51
C MET A 465 -0.72 -31.70 -22.66
N THR A 466 -0.74 -32.98 -23.01
CA THR A 466 0.45 -33.85 -22.96
C THR A 466 0.98 -34.26 -24.33
N LEU A 467 0.40 -33.73 -25.42
CA LEU A 467 0.74 -34.09 -26.80
C LEU A 467 0.65 -35.61 -27.07
N SER A 468 -0.26 -36.29 -26.37
CA SER A 468 -0.38 -37.75 -26.41
C SER A 468 -1.59 -38.22 -27.22
N GLY A 469 -1.49 -39.44 -27.77
CA GLY A 469 -2.54 -40.05 -28.59
C GLY A 469 -2.48 -39.66 -30.07
N SER A 470 -3.60 -39.85 -30.77
CA SER A 470 -3.73 -39.42 -32.17
C SER A 470 -4.19 -37.95 -32.22
N PRO A 471 -3.61 -37.12 -33.10
CA PRO A 471 -4.05 -35.74 -33.23
C PRO A 471 -5.49 -35.66 -33.77
N VAL A 472 -6.27 -34.73 -33.23
CA VAL A 472 -7.66 -34.48 -33.60
C VAL A 472 -7.79 -33.53 -34.80
N LEU A 473 -6.76 -32.71 -35.03
CA LEU A 473 -6.63 -31.83 -36.19
C LEU A 473 -5.17 -31.85 -36.66
N THR A 474 -4.96 -31.93 -37.97
CA THR A 474 -3.62 -31.83 -38.58
C THR A 474 -3.67 -30.91 -39.79
N GLY A 475 -2.55 -30.23 -40.05
CA GLY A 475 -2.45 -29.27 -41.14
C GLY A 475 -1.01 -28.92 -41.50
N VAL A 476 -0.88 -27.93 -42.36
CA VAL A 476 0.40 -27.24 -42.61
C VAL A 476 0.16 -25.76 -42.35
N ASP A 477 0.80 -25.24 -41.32
CA ASP A 477 0.70 -23.85 -40.93
C ASP A 477 1.90 -23.07 -41.51
N PRO A 478 1.67 -21.98 -42.27
CA PRO A 478 2.76 -21.22 -42.89
C PRO A 478 3.78 -20.70 -41.88
N THR A 479 3.31 -20.36 -40.67
CA THR A 479 4.09 -19.80 -39.56
C THR A 479 3.48 -20.25 -38.23
N VAL A 480 4.25 -20.24 -37.15
CA VAL A 480 3.71 -20.32 -35.78
C VAL A 480 3.54 -18.89 -35.28
N ASN A 481 2.34 -18.34 -35.46
CA ASN A 481 1.97 -17.02 -34.96
C ASN A 481 0.45 -16.98 -34.83
N PHE A 482 -0.03 -17.44 -33.69
CA PHE A 482 -1.45 -17.66 -33.44
C PHE A 482 -1.88 -16.95 -32.16
N ASN A 483 -3.00 -16.26 -32.24
CA ASN A 483 -3.75 -15.78 -31.09
C ASN A 483 -5.22 -16.15 -31.30
N TRP A 484 -5.72 -17.10 -30.51
CA TRP A 484 -7.08 -17.58 -30.57
C TRP A 484 -8.01 -16.86 -29.58
N ASN A 485 -7.49 -15.93 -28.77
CA ASN A 485 -8.24 -15.15 -27.77
C ASN A 485 -9.12 -16.06 -26.87
N GLY A 486 -8.53 -17.14 -26.36
CA GLY A 486 -9.20 -18.17 -25.56
C GLY A 486 -10.16 -19.08 -26.33
N GLY A 487 -10.27 -18.89 -27.64
CA GLY A 487 -11.07 -19.71 -28.55
C GLY A 487 -10.40 -21.04 -28.91
N SER A 488 -11.15 -21.91 -29.60
CA SER A 488 -10.63 -23.15 -30.15
C SER A 488 -9.81 -22.89 -31.41
N PRO A 489 -8.67 -23.58 -31.62
CA PRO A 489 -7.85 -23.42 -32.82
C PRO A 489 -8.48 -24.03 -34.08
N GLY A 490 -9.54 -24.83 -33.94
CA GLY A 490 -10.26 -25.38 -35.08
C GLY A 490 -11.25 -26.48 -34.69
N THR A 491 -12.07 -26.88 -35.67
CA THR A 491 -13.11 -27.90 -35.49
C THR A 491 -12.55 -29.17 -34.86
N GLY A 492 -13.11 -29.58 -33.73
CA GLY A 492 -12.75 -30.80 -33.01
C GLY A 492 -11.68 -30.63 -31.94
N VAL A 493 -11.05 -29.45 -31.84
CA VAL A 493 -10.14 -29.09 -30.74
C VAL A 493 -10.92 -28.40 -29.62
N SER A 494 -10.67 -28.77 -28.37
CA SER A 494 -11.26 -28.10 -27.20
C SER A 494 -10.85 -26.61 -27.13
N THR A 495 -11.61 -25.79 -26.40
CA THR A 495 -11.24 -24.39 -26.12
C THR A 495 -10.17 -24.27 -25.02
N THR A 496 -10.13 -25.25 -24.12
CA THR A 496 -9.16 -25.38 -23.03
C THR A 496 -8.63 -26.82 -22.96
N GLN A 497 -7.56 -27.03 -22.21
CA GLN A 497 -6.94 -28.35 -21.99
C GLN A 497 -6.57 -29.09 -23.29
N TRP A 498 -5.97 -28.38 -24.23
CA TRP A 498 -5.51 -28.91 -25.51
C TRP A 498 -4.01 -28.64 -25.71
N SER A 499 -3.38 -29.28 -26.69
CA SER A 499 -1.98 -29.04 -27.05
C SER A 499 -1.74 -29.12 -28.54
N ALA A 500 -0.68 -28.48 -29.01
CA ALA A 500 -0.24 -28.53 -30.40
C ALA A 500 1.25 -28.76 -30.55
N ARG A 501 1.62 -29.41 -31.66
CA ARG A 501 2.99 -29.60 -32.11
C ARG A 501 3.11 -29.15 -33.57
N TRP A 502 4.10 -28.31 -33.84
CA TRP A 502 4.50 -27.90 -35.18
C TRP A 502 5.88 -28.46 -35.51
N THR A 503 6.01 -29.28 -36.56
CA THR A 503 7.28 -29.93 -36.95
C THR A 503 7.66 -29.70 -38.41
N GLY A 504 8.95 -29.62 -38.68
CA GLY A 504 9.48 -29.44 -40.03
C GLY A 504 10.98 -29.19 -40.04
N THR A 505 11.45 -28.46 -41.05
CA THR A 505 12.85 -28.00 -41.14
C THR A 505 12.92 -26.50 -41.38
N LEU A 506 13.94 -25.87 -40.79
CA LEU A 506 14.32 -24.49 -41.03
C LEU A 506 15.61 -24.45 -41.86
N LYS A 507 15.59 -23.76 -43.01
CA LYS A 507 16.79 -23.54 -43.83
C LYS A 507 17.41 -22.19 -43.51
N ALA A 508 18.60 -22.18 -42.93
CA ALA A 508 19.27 -20.94 -42.51
C ALA A 508 19.71 -20.10 -43.73
N PRO A 509 19.30 -18.83 -43.87
CA PRO A 509 19.70 -17.99 -45.01
C PRO A 509 21.18 -17.58 -44.98
N VAL A 510 21.75 -17.37 -43.79
CA VAL A 510 23.13 -16.91 -43.58
C VAL A 510 23.81 -17.68 -42.44
N THR A 511 25.14 -17.61 -42.36
CA THR A 511 25.91 -18.22 -41.28
C THR A 511 26.06 -17.23 -40.13
N GLY A 512 25.77 -17.66 -38.89
CA GLY A 512 25.99 -16.86 -37.69
C GLY A 512 25.06 -17.24 -36.54
N THR A 513 25.03 -16.38 -35.51
CA THR A 513 24.21 -16.57 -34.31
C THR A 513 22.80 -16.04 -34.53
N TYR A 514 21.83 -16.94 -34.58
CA TYR A 514 20.40 -16.60 -34.62
C TYR A 514 19.88 -16.45 -33.19
N THR A 515 18.96 -15.52 -32.99
CA THR A 515 18.15 -15.43 -31.77
C THR A 515 16.73 -15.81 -32.13
N PHE A 516 16.09 -16.68 -31.36
CA PHE A 516 14.68 -17.02 -31.49
C PHE A 516 13.92 -16.49 -30.29
N SER A 517 12.68 -16.07 -30.51
CA SER A 517 11.72 -15.76 -29.45
C SER A 517 10.55 -16.74 -29.51
N LEU A 518 10.09 -17.22 -28.36
CA LEU A 518 8.85 -17.99 -28.23
C LEU A 518 7.94 -17.26 -27.24
N THR A 519 6.86 -16.69 -27.75
CA THR A 519 5.83 -16.05 -26.92
C THR A 519 4.66 -17.00 -26.78
N SER A 520 4.19 -17.25 -25.56
CA SER A 520 2.94 -17.99 -25.34
C SER A 520 2.31 -17.66 -23.99
N ASP A 521 0.98 -17.78 -23.90
CA ASP A 521 0.34 -18.09 -22.62
C ASP A 521 0.45 -19.59 -22.32
N ASP A 522 0.42 -19.99 -21.05
CA ASP A 522 0.66 -21.37 -20.64
C ASP A 522 1.96 -21.96 -21.23
N GLY A 523 1.99 -23.28 -21.45
CA GLY A 523 3.22 -24.01 -21.65
C GLY A 523 3.69 -24.07 -23.09
N SER A 524 4.96 -23.75 -23.35
CA SER A 524 5.56 -23.88 -24.68
C SER A 524 7.02 -24.34 -24.66
N ARG A 525 7.45 -25.00 -25.74
CA ARG A 525 8.83 -25.46 -25.93
C ARG A 525 9.28 -25.26 -27.38
N PHE A 526 10.55 -24.91 -27.57
CA PHE A 526 11.15 -24.80 -28.89
C PHE A 526 12.41 -25.65 -29.02
N TYR A 527 12.47 -26.40 -30.12
CA TYR A 527 13.57 -27.29 -30.48
C TYR A 527 14.11 -26.95 -31.85
N ILE A 528 15.44 -27.02 -31.99
CA ILE A 528 16.14 -27.02 -33.28
C ILE A 528 17.27 -28.04 -33.23
N ASN A 529 17.42 -28.85 -34.27
CA ASN A 529 18.37 -29.95 -34.32
C ASN A 529 18.25 -30.91 -33.11
N ASN A 530 17.01 -31.16 -32.66
CA ASN A 530 16.66 -31.94 -31.46
C ASN A 530 17.24 -31.39 -30.13
N GLN A 531 17.82 -30.20 -30.13
CA GLN A 531 18.22 -29.48 -28.93
C GLN A 531 17.05 -28.62 -28.45
N LEU A 532 16.63 -28.80 -27.20
CA LEU A 532 15.68 -27.92 -26.50
C LEU A 532 16.37 -26.58 -26.22
N LEU A 533 15.86 -25.50 -26.79
CA LEU A 533 16.40 -24.15 -26.59
C LEU A 533 15.59 -23.32 -25.61
N ILE A 534 14.26 -23.46 -25.66
CA ILE A 534 13.33 -22.74 -24.77
C ILE A 534 12.44 -23.79 -24.13
N ASP A 535 12.41 -23.82 -22.80
CA ASP A 535 11.54 -24.68 -22.01
C ASP A 535 10.71 -23.88 -21.03
N ASN A 536 9.48 -23.62 -21.42
CA ASN A 536 8.52 -22.87 -20.65
C ASN A 536 7.26 -23.72 -20.42
N TRP A 537 7.43 -25.01 -20.08
CA TRP A 537 6.32 -25.97 -19.97
C TRP A 537 5.57 -25.86 -18.63
N ARG A 538 4.92 -24.71 -18.38
CA ARG A 538 4.14 -24.40 -17.17
C ARG A 538 2.97 -23.46 -17.48
N ASP A 539 1.99 -23.41 -16.59
CA ASP A 539 0.88 -22.44 -16.67
C ASP A 539 1.40 -21.04 -16.33
N GLN A 540 1.04 -20.05 -17.13
CA GLN A 540 1.44 -18.65 -16.93
C GLN A 540 0.67 -17.70 -17.87
N ALA A 541 0.64 -16.42 -17.52
CA ALA A 541 0.26 -15.37 -18.48
C ALA A 541 1.22 -15.34 -19.68
N THR A 542 0.83 -14.62 -20.74
CA THR A 542 1.68 -14.47 -21.92
C THR A 542 3.04 -13.91 -21.55
N ASN A 543 4.09 -14.65 -21.90
CA ASN A 543 5.48 -14.27 -21.69
C ASN A 543 6.30 -14.66 -22.92
N THR A 544 7.40 -13.96 -23.14
CA THR A 544 8.34 -14.24 -24.22
C THR A 544 9.68 -14.70 -23.67
N GLU A 545 10.11 -15.87 -24.11
CA GLU A 545 11.46 -16.37 -23.86
C GLU A 545 12.32 -16.26 -25.11
N THR A 546 13.61 -16.01 -24.95
CA THR A 546 14.56 -15.96 -26.08
C THR A 546 15.72 -16.93 -25.90
N ALA A 547 16.22 -17.46 -27.02
CA ALA A 547 17.40 -18.32 -27.03
C ALA A 547 18.23 -18.13 -28.30
N THR A 548 19.55 -18.36 -28.19
CA THR A 548 20.47 -18.19 -29.33
C THR A 548 21.06 -19.52 -29.80
N ILE A 549 21.30 -19.65 -31.11
CA ILE A 549 22.00 -20.81 -31.69
C ILE A 549 22.82 -20.42 -32.93
N GLN A 550 23.96 -21.08 -33.12
CA GLN A 550 24.78 -20.95 -34.32
C GLN A 550 24.24 -21.82 -35.46
N LEU A 551 23.92 -21.22 -36.61
CA LEU A 551 23.48 -21.92 -37.82
C LEU A 551 24.39 -21.60 -39.01
N THR A 552 24.46 -22.51 -39.97
CA THR A 552 25.27 -22.37 -41.20
C THR A 552 24.37 -22.14 -42.42
N ALA A 553 24.72 -21.14 -43.23
CA ALA A 553 23.98 -20.78 -44.44
C ALA A 553 23.69 -22.01 -45.33
N GLY A 554 22.45 -22.10 -45.81
CA GLY A 554 21.98 -23.15 -46.71
C GLY A 554 21.72 -24.51 -46.08
N GLN A 555 22.13 -24.74 -44.83
CA GLN A 555 21.82 -25.98 -44.10
C GLN A 555 20.37 -25.96 -43.59
N SER A 556 19.72 -27.13 -43.64
CA SER A 556 18.38 -27.35 -43.08
C SER A 556 18.48 -28.06 -41.75
N TYR A 557 17.82 -27.52 -40.73
CA TYR A 557 17.78 -28.07 -39.37
C TYR A 557 16.36 -28.52 -39.05
N PRO A 558 16.14 -29.71 -38.46
CA PRO A 558 14.82 -30.07 -37.99
C PRO A 558 14.41 -29.13 -36.86
N ILE A 559 13.16 -28.65 -36.89
CA ILE A 559 12.60 -27.79 -35.84
C ILE A 559 11.28 -28.34 -35.33
N SER A 560 11.00 -28.08 -34.05
CA SER A 560 9.71 -28.37 -33.43
C SER A 560 9.31 -27.24 -32.47
N VAL A 561 8.06 -26.80 -32.55
CA VAL A 561 7.41 -25.99 -31.51
C VAL A 561 6.33 -26.83 -30.86
N GLU A 562 6.26 -26.80 -29.55
CA GLU A 562 5.24 -27.48 -28.76
C GLU A 562 4.54 -26.46 -27.87
N TYR A 563 3.24 -26.63 -27.69
CA TYR A 563 2.38 -25.74 -26.92
C TYR A 563 1.28 -26.53 -26.23
N TYR A 564 0.88 -26.12 -25.03
CA TYR A 564 -0.39 -26.54 -24.44
C TYR A 564 -1.16 -25.34 -23.89
N GLN A 565 -2.48 -25.46 -23.91
CA GLN A 565 -3.41 -24.52 -23.30
C GLN A 565 -4.17 -25.20 -22.18
N ASN A 566 -4.07 -24.68 -20.95
CA ASN A 566 -4.92 -25.07 -19.83
C ASN A 566 -6.13 -24.13 -19.73
N GLY A 567 -5.94 -22.81 -19.93
CA GLY A 567 -6.99 -21.79 -19.94
C GLY A 567 -6.44 -20.38 -20.22
N GLY A 568 -7.30 -19.38 -20.42
CA GLY A 568 -6.85 -18.00 -20.66
C GLY A 568 -6.79 -17.59 -22.14
N GLY A 569 -5.74 -16.87 -22.53
CA GLY A 569 -5.66 -16.08 -23.78
C GLY A 569 -5.47 -16.89 -25.07
N SER A 570 -5.01 -18.13 -24.97
CA SER A 570 -4.66 -19.05 -26.04
C SER A 570 -3.84 -18.41 -27.17
N ASN A 571 -2.53 -18.22 -26.96
CA ASN A 571 -1.62 -17.68 -27.95
C ASN A 571 -0.24 -18.35 -27.95
N VAL A 572 0.36 -18.44 -29.15
CA VAL A 572 1.74 -18.90 -29.34
C VAL A 572 2.34 -18.28 -30.61
N SER A 573 3.56 -17.75 -30.52
CA SER A 573 4.30 -17.25 -31.67
C SER A 573 5.80 -17.57 -31.59
N LEU A 574 6.38 -17.93 -32.74
CA LEU A 574 7.81 -18.16 -32.93
C LEU A 574 8.39 -17.05 -33.81
N GLY A 575 9.29 -16.26 -33.25
CA GLY A 575 10.02 -15.19 -33.92
C GLY A 575 11.51 -15.48 -34.02
N TRP A 576 12.21 -14.73 -34.89
CA TRP A 576 13.67 -14.81 -34.99
C TRP A 576 14.34 -13.48 -35.36
N SER A 577 15.62 -13.41 -35.04
CA SER A 577 16.57 -12.42 -35.49
C SER A 577 17.69 -13.11 -36.25
N VAL A 578 17.90 -12.70 -37.51
CA VAL A 578 18.87 -13.30 -38.44
C VAL A 578 20.20 -12.53 -38.35
N PRO A 579 21.33 -13.21 -38.09
CA PRO A 579 22.62 -12.54 -37.89
C PRO A 579 23.03 -11.72 -39.11
N GLY A 580 23.47 -10.48 -38.85
CA GLY A 580 23.87 -9.54 -39.91
C GLY A 580 22.71 -8.97 -40.73
N GLN A 581 21.47 -9.35 -40.42
CA GLN A 581 20.28 -8.62 -40.85
C GLN A 581 19.83 -7.72 -39.71
N SER A 582 19.53 -6.48 -40.05
CA SER A 582 18.87 -5.56 -39.14
C SER A 582 17.44 -6.05 -38.85
N ASN A 583 16.93 -5.74 -37.66
CA ASN A 583 15.56 -6.07 -37.29
C ASN A 583 14.61 -5.38 -38.28
N THR A 584 13.82 -6.17 -39.01
CA THR A 584 12.95 -5.66 -40.07
C THR A 584 11.95 -4.62 -39.55
N TRP A 585 11.48 -4.75 -38.31
CA TRP A 585 10.62 -3.75 -37.68
C TRP A 585 11.36 -2.45 -37.36
N LEU A 586 12.61 -2.54 -36.88
CA LEU A 586 13.45 -1.36 -36.62
C LEU A 586 13.80 -0.63 -37.92
N ASP A 587 14.17 -1.35 -38.98
CA ASP A 587 14.45 -0.78 -40.29
C ASP A 587 13.24 -0.08 -40.89
N GLN A 588 12.06 -0.70 -40.80
CA GLN A 588 10.81 -0.11 -41.24
C GLN A 588 10.51 1.18 -40.48
N ALA A 589 10.71 1.19 -39.15
CA ALA A 589 10.53 2.40 -38.34
C ALA A 589 11.50 3.52 -38.76
N VAL A 590 12.79 3.20 -38.87
CA VAL A 590 13.85 4.15 -39.31
C VAL A 590 13.55 4.69 -40.71
N GLN A 591 13.17 3.82 -41.65
CA GLN A 591 12.86 4.23 -43.03
C GLN A 591 11.61 5.11 -43.07
N THR A 592 10.57 4.77 -42.31
CA THR A 592 9.33 5.55 -42.22
C THR A 592 9.58 6.93 -41.63
N ALA A 593 10.40 7.02 -40.57
CA ALA A 593 10.85 8.27 -39.98
C ALA A 593 11.62 9.14 -40.98
N LYS A 594 12.56 8.53 -41.71
CA LYS A 594 13.42 9.22 -42.69
C LYS A 594 12.64 9.83 -43.86
N THR A 595 11.51 9.23 -44.24
CA THR A 595 10.68 9.71 -45.35
C THR A 595 9.53 10.61 -44.91
N SER A 596 9.43 10.94 -43.63
CA SER A 596 8.38 11.80 -43.07
C SER A 596 8.97 13.12 -42.57
N ASP A 597 8.17 14.19 -42.54
CA ASP A 597 8.65 15.50 -42.06
C ASP A 597 8.89 15.49 -40.53
N VAL A 598 8.05 14.75 -39.81
CA VAL A 598 8.11 14.57 -38.35
C VAL A 598 7.94 13.09 -38.02
N ALA A 599 8.65 12.61 -37.00
CA ALA A 599 8.43 11.29 -36.42
C ALA A 599 7.85 11.42 -35.02
N VAL A 600 6.78 10.69 -34.72
CA VAL A 600 6.15 10.59 -33.40
C VAL A 600 6.30 9.14 -32.94
N VAL A 601 7.21 8.92 -32.00
CA VAL A 601 7.51 7.60 -31.43
C VAL A 601 6.75 7.42 -30.13
N PHE A 602 5.91 6.40 -30.07
CA PHE A 602 5.21 5.98 -28.87
C PHE A 602 6.02 4.92 -28.15
N ALA A 603 6.20 5.11 -26.85
CA ALA A 603 6.83 4.13 -25.97
C ALA A 603 6.03 4.00 -24.68
N ASN A 604 6.03 2.82 -24.10
CA ASN A 604 5.26 2.50 -22.90
C ASN A 604 6.07 1.66 -21.90
N ASP A 605 5.49 1.47 -20.73
CA ASP A 605 5.87 0.43 -19.79
C ASP A 605 4.67 -0.47 -19.48
N ASN A 606 4.83 -1.40 -18.54
CA ASN A 606 3.77 -2.28 -18.10
C ASN A 606 3.80 -2.41 -16.58
N GLU A 607 3.00 -1.59 -15.91
CA GLU A 607 2.77 -1.65 -14.47
C GLU A 607 1.52 -2.46 -14.15
N SER A 608 1.59 -3.30 -13.12
CA SER A 608 0.47 -4.10 -12.66
C SER A 608 0.58 -4.37 -11.17
N GLU A 609 -0.58 -4.44 -10.52
CA GLU A 609 -0.71 -5.02 -9.20
C GLU A 609 -0.04 -6.40 -9.12
N GLY A 610 0.59 -6.69 -7.97
CA GLY A 610 1.18 -8.00 -7.66
C GLY A 610 2.65 -8.15 -8.06
N SER A 611 3.20 -7.23 -8.84
CA SER A 611 4.63 -7.23 -9.16
C SER A 611 5.18 -5.83 -9.38
N ASP A 612 6.34 -5.54 -8.81
CA ASP A 612 7.10 -4.32 -9.10
C ASP A 612 7.89 -4.43 -10.41
N ARG A 613 8.16 -3.29 -11.06
CA ARG A 613 9.05 -3.22 -12.22
C ARG A 613 10.46 -3.64 -11.81
N THR A 614 11.10 -4.45 -12.64
CA THR A 614 12.45 -4.98 -12.38
C THR A 614 13.53 -3.91 -12.56
N SER A 615 13.24 -2.84 -13.30
CA SER A 615 14.15 -1.74 -13.55
C SER A 615 13.39 -0.47 -13.99
N LEU A 616 14.10 0.64 -14.25
CA LEU A 616 13.51 1.93 -14.68
C LEU A 616 13.70 2.23 -16.17
N GLU A 617 14.41 1.37 -16.90
CA GLU A 617 14.52 1.45 -18.35
C GLU A 617 13.18 1.15 -19.03
N LEU A 618 12.99 1.71 -20.23
CA LEU A 618 11.87 1.30 -21.06
C LEU A 618 12.02 -0.19 -21.43
N PRO A 619 10.96 -1.00 -21.31
CA PRO A 619 11.05 -2.44 -21.59
C PRO A 619 11.37 -2.73 -23.06
N GLY A 620 11.96 -3.90 -23.30
CA GLY A 620 12.30 -4.38 -24.64
C GLY A 620 13.42 -3.55 -25.30
N SER A 621 13.25 -3.26 -26.59
CA SER A 621 14.23 -2.49 -27.38
C SER A 621 13.77 -1.06 -27.70
N GLN A 622 12.90 -0.49 -26.86
CA GLN A 622 12.31 0.83 -27.10
C GLN A 622 13.35 1.97 -27.06
N ASP A 623 14.31 1.93 -26.13
CA ASP A 623 15.40 2.92 -26.12
C ASP A 623 16.20 2.88 -27.43
N GLN A 624 16.48 1.69 -27.95
CA GLN A 624 17.17 1.51 -29.24
C GLN A 624 16.32 2.03 -30.41
N LEU A 625 15.00 1.78 -30.39
CA LEU A 625 14.07 2.31 -31.40
C LEU A 625 14.10 3.83 -31.43
N ILE A 626 13.96 4.47 -30.27
CA ILE A 626 13.93 5.93 -30.15
C ILE A 626 15.24 6.54 -30.65
N GLN A 627 16.39 5.99 -30.24
CA GLN A 627 17.70 6.45 -30.70
C GLN A 627 17.85 6.33 -32.22
N ALA A 628 17.47 5.19 -32.80
CA ALA A 628 17.60 4.96 -34.24
C ALA A 628 16.68 5.88 -35.05
N VAL A 629 15.46 6.12 -34.58
CA VAL A 629 14.52 7.06 -35.21
C VAL A 629 15.00 8.50 -35.08
N ALA A 630 15.46 8.92 -33.91
CA ALA A 630 15.99 10.26 -33.68
C ALA A 630 17.21 10.58 -34.58
N GLN A 631 18.07 9.60 -34.81
CA GLN A 631 19.20 9.71 -35.76
C GLN A 631 18.73 9.84 -37.22
N ALA A 632 17.60 9.22 -37.56
CA ALA A 632 17.04 9.24 -38.91
C ALA A 632 16.21 10.50 -39.20
N ASN A 633 15.55 11.07 -38.18
CA ASN A 633 14.74 12.26 -38.27
C ASN A 633 14.97 13.18 -37.05
N PRO A 634 15.57 14.38 -37.22
CA PRO A 634 15.84 15.30 -36.12
C PRO A 634 14.57 15.94 -35.52
N HIS A 635 13.43 15.87 -36.21
CA HIS A 635 12.12 16.30 -35.72
C HIS A 635 11.36 15.13 -35.09
N THR A 636 12.06 14.37 -34.24
CA THR A 636 11.46 13.27 -33.48
C THR A 636 10.81 13.81 -32.22
N VAL A 637 9.55 13.44 -32.03
CA VAL A 637 8.74 13.62 -30.82
C VAL A 637 8.58 12.25 -30.18
N VAL A 638 8.83 12.13 -28.88
CA VAL A 638 8.52 10.92 -28.12
C VAL A 638 7.29 11.16 -27.27
N VAL A 639 6.35 10.22 -27.31
CA VAL A 639 5.15 10.21 -26.46
C VAL A 639 5.26 8.98 -25.56
N LEU A 640 5.25 9.21 -24.25
CA LEU A 640 5.37 8.18 -23.23
C LEU A 640 3.98 7.86 -22.68
N ASN A 641 3.56 6.62 -22.84
CA ASN A 641 2.42 6.07 -22.13
C ASN A 641 2.92 5.23 -20.94
N THR A 642 3.38 5.89 -19.88
CA THR A 642 4.06 5.23 -18.74
C THR A 642 3.41 5.51 -17.39
N GLY A 643 3.34 4.50 -16.51
CA GLY A 643 2.67 4.61 -15.20
C GLY A 643 3.47 5.42 -14.16
N ALA A 644 4.78 5.46 -14.31
CA ALA A 644 5.72 6.11 -13.41
C ALA A 644 7.00 6.53 -14.17
N PRO A 645 7.98 7.16 -13.52
CA PRO A 645 9.18 7.64 -14.18
C PRO A 645 9.96 6.51 -14.87
N VAL A 646 10.42 6.77 -16.10
CA VAL A 646 11.36 5.94 -16.84
C VAL A 646 12.65 6.70 -17.11
N LEU A 647 13.76 5.98 -17.28
CA LEU A 647 15.01 6.55 -17.73
C LEU A 647 14.91 6.94 -19.21
N MET A 648 15.56 8.05 -19.59
CA MET A 648 15.54 8.56 -20.96
C MET A 648 16.97 8.84 -21.47
N PRO A 649 17.79 7.81 -21.72
CA PRO A 649 19.18 8.00 -22.19
C PRO A 649 19.27 8.70 -23.56
N TRP A 650 18.16 8.78 -24.30
CA TRP A 650 18.01 9.41 -25.61
C TRP A 650 17.41 10.82 -25.56
N VAL A 651 17.10 11.37 -24.38
CA VAL A 651 16.37 12.64 -24.22
C VAL A 651 17.02 13.81 -24.98
N ASP A 652 18.35 13.86 -25.07
CA ASP A 652 19.08 14.90 -25.78
C ASP A 652 19.08 14.74 -27.31
N GLN A 653 18.68 13.57 -27.82
CA GLN A 653 18.65 13.25 -29.24
C GLN A 653 17.31 13.59 -29.90
N VAL A 654 16.25 13.73 -29.12
CA VAL A 654 14.89 14.01 -29.61
C VAL A 654 14.53 15.48 -29.43
N SER A 655 13.62 15.98 -30.28
CA SER A 655 13.21 17.38 -30.23
C SER A 655 12.13 17.64 -29.18
N SER A 656 11.26 16.69 -28.89
CA SER A 656 10.20 16.86 -27.90
C SER A 656 9.89 15.56 -27.18
N VAL A 657 9.43 15.70 -25.93
CA VAL A 657 8.98 14.58 -25.09
C VAL A 657 7.66 14.99 -24.44
N VAL A 658 6.66 14.13 -24.58
CA VAL A 658 5.32 14.26 -24.00
C VAL A 658 5.09 13.06 -23.09
N GLU A 659 4.75 13.29 -21.84
CA GLU A 659 4.27 12.27 -20.90
C GLU A 659 2.74 12.27 -20.93
N ALA A 660 2.15 11.19 -21.43
CA ALA A 660 0.72 10.99 -21.55
C ALA A 660 0.16 10.01 -20.49
N TRP A 661 1.03 9.36 -19.70
CA TRP A 661 0.66 8.40 -18.67
C TRP A 661 -0.09 7.20 -19.24
N TYR A 662 -1.06 6.64 -18.51
CA TYR A 662 -2.07 5.77 -19.12
C TYR A 662 -3.35 6.59 -19.36
N PRO A 663 -3.64 7.03 -20.61
CA PRO A 663 -4.63 8.08 -20.89
C PRO A 663 -6.08 7.59 -21.02
N GLY A 664 -6.38 6.33 -20.74
CA GLY A 664 -7.73 5.78 -20.86
C GLY A 664 -8.22 5.65 -22.31
N GLN A 665 -9.52 5.42 -22.49
CA GLN A 665 -10.09 5.01 -23.79
C GLN A 665 -10.02 6.09 -24.90
N GLU A 666 -9.81 7.35 -24.52
CA GLU A 666 -9.74 8.50 -25.43
C GLU A 666 -8.30 8.92 -25.77
N ASP A 667 -7.32 8.07 -25.43
CA ASP A 667 -5.88 8.17 -25.71
C ASP A 667 -5.54 9.00 -26.96
N GLY A 668 -5.86 8.46 -28.14
CA GLY A 668 -5.45 9.08 -29.38
C GLY A 668 -6.09 10.43 -29.66
N ASN A 669 -7.31 10.68 -29.18
CA ASN A 669 -7.93 12.00 -29.31
C ASN A 669 -7.20 13.03 -28.43
N ALA A 670 -6.89 12.68 -27.18
CA ALA A 670 -6.18 13.56 -26.25
C ALA A 670 -4.77 13.90 -26.75
N ILE A 671 -4.00 12.88 -27.14
CA ILE A 671 -2.63 13.04 -27.62
C ILE A 671 -2.61 13.85 -28.92
N ALA A 672 -3.53 13.58 -29.86
CA ALA A 672 -3.62 14.38 -31.08
C ALA A 672 -3.96 15.86 -30.78
N ALA A 673 -4.86 16.14 -29.85
CA ALA A 673 -5.22 17.50 -29.48
C ALA A 673 -4.02 18.28 -28.92
N VAL A 674 -3.18 17.64 -28.09
CA VAL A 674 -1.93 18.21 -27.59
C VAL A 674 -0.92 18.39 -28.72
N LEU A 675 -0.61 17.34 -29.49
CA LEU A 675 0.40 17.39 -30.55
C LEU A 675 0.13 18.48 -31.58
N PHE A 676 -1.12 18.70 -31.97
CA PHE A 676 -1.49 19.74 -32.94
C PHE A 676 -1.81 21.11 -32.30
N GLY A 677 -1.77 21.21 -30.97
CA GLY A 677 -2.01 22.45 -30.22
C GLY A 677 -3.45 22.95 -30.27
N ASP A 678 -4.40 22.04 -30.47
CA ASP A 678 -5.83 22.29 -30.20
C ASP A 678 -6.03 22.48 -28.69
N VAL A 679 -5.29 21.70 -27.90
CA VAL A 679 -5.09 21.88 -26.47
C VAL A 679 -3.66 22.36 -26.24
N ASN A 680 -3.52 23.39 -25.41
CA ASN A 680 -2.22 23.80 -24.90
C ASN A 680 -1.87 22.94 -23.67
N PRO A 681 -0.77 22.17 -23.68
CA PRO A 681 -0.40 21.34 -22.54
C PRO A 681 -0.24 22.19 -21.28
N SER A 682 -0.80 21.68 -20.19
CA SER A 682 -0.82 22.35 -18.89
C SER A 682 -0.65 21.38 -17.71
N GLY A 683 -0.44 20.09 -17.98
CA GLY A 683 -0.11 19.12 -16.96
C GLY A 683 1.25 19.44 -16.33
N LYS A 684 1.42 19.06 -15.06
CA LYS A 684 2.64 19.20 -14.26
C LYS A 684 2.94 17.87 -13.59
N LEU A 685 4.20 17.45 -13.57
CA LEU A 685 4.61 16.18 -12.97
C LEU A 685 4.21 16.08 -11.49
N PRO A 686 3.43 15.07 -11.06
CA PRO A 686 3.14 14.82 -9.65
C PRO A 686 4.27 14.04 -8.94
N MET A 687 5.40 13.83 -9.63
CA MET A 687 6.55 13.05 -9.17
C MET A 687 7.86 13.51 -9.83
N THR A 688 9.00 13.11 -9.27
CA THR A 688 10.33 13.46 -9.79
C THR A 688 10.86 12.36 -10.71
N PHE A 689 11.35 12.75 -11.90
CA PHE A 689 11.97 11.82 -12.85
C PHE A 689 13.49 11.77 -12.65
N PRO A 690 14.07 10.60 -12.31
CA PRO A 690 15.51 10.46 -12.08
C PRO A 690 16.32 10.56 -13.38
N LYS A 691 17.60 10.96 -13.30
CA LYS A 691 18.54 10.84 -14.44
C LYS A 691 19.11 9.44 -14.58
N GLN A 692 19.23 8.73 -13.46
CA GLN A 692 19.76 7.38 -13.36
C GLN A 692 19.09 6.67 -12.17
N ALA A 693 19.01 5.34 -12.21
CA ALA A 693 18.29 4.55 -11.21
C ALA A 693 18.79 4.76 -9.77
N SER A 694 20.08 5.07 -9.59
CA SER A 694 20.65 5.32 -8.26
C SER A 694 20.25 6.65 -7.62
N ASP A 695 19.57 7.55 -8.34
CA ASP A 695 19.19 8.87 -7.82
C ASP A 695 17.96 8.85 -6.90
N VAL A 696 17.24 7.72 -6.82
CA VAL A 696 15.98 7.61 -6.07
C VAL A 696 16.20 7.49 -4.55
N PRO A 697 15.30 8.00 -3.69
CA PRO A 697 15.45 8.01 -2.22
C PRO A 697 15.56 6.63 -1.56
N ALA A 698 14.89 5.62 -2.11
CA ALA A 698 14.82 4.25 -1.60
C ALA A 698 15.62 3.27 -2.49
N ASN A 699 16.92 3.51 -2.63
CA ASN A 699 17.78 2.83 -3.62
C ASN A 699 18.67 1.71 -3.04
N THR A 700 18.58 1.39 -1.75
CA THR A 700 19.34 0.28 -1.14
C THR A 700 18.46 -0.96 -0.94
N PRO A 701 19.04 -2.19 -0.93
CA PRO A 701 18.26 -3.42 -0.72
C PRO A 701 17.47 -3.45 0.61
N ALA A 702 17.98 -2.79 1.66
CA ALA A 702 17.28 -2.68 2.94
C ALA A 702 16.08 -1.74 2.86
N GLN A 703 16.12 -0.74 1.98
CA GLN A 703 15.01 0.18 1.74
C GLN A 703 13.99 -0.38 0.76
N TYR A 704 14.42 -1.06 -0.30
CA TYR A 704 13.57 -1.60 -1.35
C TYR A 704 14.24 -2.81 -2.04
N PRO A 705 13.57 -3.97 -2.15
CA PRO A 705 12.26 -4.28 -1.58
C PRO A 705 12.32 -4.72 -0.10
N GLY A 706 13.48 -4.62 0.55
CA GLY A 706 13.71 -5.09 1.91
C GLY A 706 14.56 -6.36 1.97
N ILE A 707 15.06 -6.68 3.16
CA ILE A 707 15.87 -7.88 3.42
C ILE A 707 15.14 -8.73 4.46
N ASN A 708 14.96 -10.03 4.18
CA ASN A 708 14.26 -10.97 5.07
C ASN A 708 12.84 -10.50 5.47
N GLY A 709 12.09 -9.95 4.50
CA GLY A 709 10.74 -9.43 4.73
C GLY A 709 10.70 -8.14 5.56
N GLN A 710 11.79 -7.37 5.60
CA GLN A 710 11.88 -6.11 6.36
C GLN A 710 12.37 -4.99 5.43
N ALA A 711 11.46 -4.10 5.04
CA ALA A 711 11.77 -2.86 4.34
C ALA A 711 11.95 -1.72 5.36
N GLN A 712 13.00 -0.91 5.21
CA GLN A 712 13.36 0.17 6.12
C GLN A 712 13.16 1.53 5.45
N TYR A 713 12.28 2.38 5.97
CA TYR A 713 12.02 3.72 5.39
C TYR A 713 13.00 4.73 5.97
N SER A 714 14.29 4.42 5.81
CA SER A 714 15.41 5.15 6.41
C SER A 714 15.72 6.50 5.76
N GLU A 715 15.13 6.78 4.59
CA GLU A 715 15.09 8.11 3.99
C GLU A 715 14.18 9.08 4.78
N GLY A 716 13.32 8.56 5.65
CA GLY A 716 12.42 9.34 6.50
C GLY A 716 11.53 10.29 5.69
N VAL A 717 11.38 11.54 6.16
CA VAL A 717 10.59 12.59 5.47
C VAL A 717 11.17 13.03 4.11
N PHE A 718 12.37 12.55 3.73
CA PHE A 718 13.00 12.90 2.46
C PHE A 718 12.57 11.94 1.35
N VAL A 719 11.29 12.02 0.96
CA VAL A 719 10.70 11.28 -0.18
C VAL A 719 10.48 12.20 -1.38
N GLY A 720 10.66 11.68 -2.59
CA GLY A 720 10.48 12.45 -3.83
C GLY A 720 11.41 13.66 -3.91
N TYR A 721 10.93 14.79 -4.42
CA TYR A 721 11.71 16.04 -4.56
C TYR A 721 12.38 16.51 -3.27
N ARG A 722 11.83 16.16 -2.08
CA ARG A 722 12.45 16.46 -0.78
C ARG A 722 13.84 15.83 -0.67
N TYR A 723 13.99 14.59 -1.17
CA TYR A 723 15.27 13.89 -1.24
C TYR A 723 16.25 14.56 -2.21
N TYR A 724 15.78 14.87 -3.41
CA TYR A 724 16.59 15.50 -4.45
C TYR A 724 17.10 16.87 -3.98
N ASP A 725 16.23 17.67 -3.36
CA ASP A 725 16.58 18.94 -2.72
C ASP A 725 17.62 18.77 -1.62
N GLN A 726 17.36 17.85 -0.69
CA GLN A 726 18.22 17.64 0.47
C GLN A 726 19.63 17.18 0.08
N ASN A 727 19.74 16.39 -0.99
CA ASN A 727 21.02 15.83 -1.45
C ASN A 727 21.63 16.60 -2.63
N ASN A 728 21.00 17.71 -3.06
CA ASN A 728 21.41 18.51 -4.21
C ASN A 728 21.58 17.67 -5.49
N ILE A 729 20.67 16.71 -5.70
CA ILE A 729 20.62 15.87 -6.90
C ILE A 729 19.79 16.60 -7.95
N THR A 730 20.32 16.72 -9.17
CA THR A 730 19.59 17.31 -10.30
C THR A 730 18.77 16.21 -10.99
N PRO A 731 17.43 16.21 -10.86
CA PRO A 731 16.60 15.24 -11.56
C PRO A 731 16.62 15.50 -13.08
N LEU A 732 16.13 14.53 -13.85
CA LEU A 732 15.90 14.73 -15.29
C LEU A 732 14.77 15.72 -15.49
N PHE A 733 13.63 15.47 -14.85
CA PHE A 733 12.52 16.42 -14.74
C PHE A 733 12.06 16.50 -13.28
N PRO A 734 11.96 17.71 -12.70
CA PRO A 734 11.63 17.87 -11.29
C PRO A 734 10.11 17.77 -11.01
N PHE A 735 9.74 17.49 -9.77
CA PHE A 735 8.36 17.61 -9.31
C PHE A 735 7.72 18.95 -9.67
N GLY A 736 6.46 18.92 -10.08
CA GLY A 736 5.67 20.08 -10.49
C GLY A 736 6.07 20.66 -11.84
N TYR A 737 6.95 20.01 -12.61
CA TYR A 737 7.42 20.52 -13.91
C TYR A 737 6.48 20.18 -15.06
N GLY A 738 6.36 21.09 -16.03
CA GLY A 738 5.63 20.88 -17.28
C GLY A 738 5.61 22.16 -18.11
N LEU A 739 5.93 22.03 -19.39
CA LEU A 739 5.98 23.13 -20.36
C LEU A 739 4.59 23.45 -20.94
N SER A 740 4.50 24.61 -21.57
CA SER A 740 3.31 25.10 -22.27
C SER A 740 3.69 25.65 -23.65
N TYR A 741 2.73 25.74 -24.58
CA TYR A 741 2.87 26.47 -25.85
C TYR A 741 2.74 27.99 -25.68
N THR A 742 2.54 28.47 -24.45
CA THR A 742 2.61 29.89 -24.09
C THR A 742 3.57 30.08 -22.92
N THR A 743 3.82 31.34 -22.53
CA THR A 743 4.69 31.66 -21.39
C THR A 743 3.92 32.43 -20.33
N PHE A 744 4.35 32.29 -19.07
CA PHE A 744 3.74 32.95 -17.93
C PHE A 744 4.79 33.73 -17.13
N ALA A 745 4.34 34.82 -16.51
CA ALA A 745 5.15 35.63 -15.59
C ALA A 745 4.43 35.78 -14.25
N TYR A 746 5.21 35.68 -13.18
CA TYR A 746 4.78 35.81 -11.80
C TYR A 746 5.27 37.16 -11.25
N SER A 747 4.41 37.90 -10.56
CA SER A 747 4.76 39.22 -10.02
C SER A 747 3.96 39.58 -8.77
N ASN A 748 4.32 40.69 -8.11
CA ASN A 748 3.57 41.28 -7.01
C ASN A 748 3.36 40.33 -5.81
N LEU A 749 4.38 39.57 -5.42
CA LEU A 749 4.32 38.75 -4.19
C LEU A 749 4.13 39.66 -2.97
N VAL A 750 3.12 39.35 -2.17
CA VAL A 750 2.86 39.97 -0.86
C VAL A 750 2.64 38.86 0.15
N VAL A 751 3.47 38.82 1.20
CA VAL A 751 3.30 37.93 2.35
C VAL A 751 2.88 38.76 3.55
N SER A 752 1.72 38.44 4.14
CA SER A 752 1.17 39.23 5.25
C SER A 752 0.42 38.37 6.27
N PRO A 753 0.63 38.60 7.59
CA PRO A 753 1.59 39.53 8.17
C PRO A 753 3.03 39.00 8.08
N GLY A 754 4.03 39.89 8.08
CA GLY A 754 5.46 39.48 8.10
C GLY A 754 5.91 38.84 9.43
N THR A 755 5.07 38.88 10.47
CA THR A 755 5.28 38.17 11.73
C THR A 755 3.95 37.66 12.26
N THR A 756 3.92 36.39 12.68
CA THR A 756 2.73 35.71 13.17
C THR A 756 3.05 34.86 14.41
N SER A 757 2.01 34.34 15.05
CA SER A 757 2.10 33.22 15.99
C SER A 757 1.67 31.93 15.28
N TYR A 758 1.86 30.79 15.93
CA TYR A 758 1.42 29.50 15.40
C TYR A 758 -0.09 29.41 15.05
N LYS A 759 -0.92 30.34 15.52
CA LYS A 759 -2.35 30.43 15.19
C LYS A 759 -2.68 31.44 14.10
N GLY A 760 -1.80 32.40 13.85
CA GLY A 760 -2.10 33.48 12.94
C GLY A 760 -1.94 32.98 11.51
N ASN A 761 -2.95 33.22 10.68
CA ASN A 761 -2.89 32.88 9.28
C ASN A 761 -1.94 33.82 8.54
N VAL A 762 -1.24 33.27 7.56
CA VAL A 762 -0.38 34.05 6.64
C VAL A 762 -1.00 34.00 5.25
N SER A 763 -1.37 35.16 4.73
CA SER A 763 -1.80 35.32 3.35
C SER A 763 -0.58 35.48 2.44
N VAL A 764 -0.61 34.78 1.31
CA VAL A 764 0.38 34.88 0.25
C VAL A 764 -0.35 35.22 -1.05
N ASP A 765 -0.19 36.45 -1.49
CA ASP A 765 -0.88 37.02 -2.65
C ASP A 765 0.13 37.27 -3.78
N LEU A 766 -0.24 36.97 -5.02
CA LEU A 766 0.58 37.25 -6.20
C LEU A 766 -0.27 37.39 -7.47
N ASP A 767 0.36 37.83 -8.56
CA ASP A 767 -0.25 37.88 -9.89
C ASP A 767 0.44 36.92 -10.86
N VAL A 768 -0.35 36.17 -11.63
CA VAL A 768 0.11 35.36 -12.77
C VAL A 768 -0.40 35.99 -14.06
N THR A 769 0.46 36.18 -15.04
CA THR A 769 0.13 36.77 -16.35
C THR A 769 0.57 35.85 -17.47
N ASN A 770 -0.30 35.58 -18.44
CA ASN A 770 0.10 34.92 -19.68
C ASN A 770 0.79 35.95 -20.59
N THR A 771 2.08 35.79 -20.80
CA THR A 771 2.93 36.68 -21.59
C THR A 771 3.14 36.23 -23.03
N GLY A 772 2.66 35.05 -23.40
CA GLY A 772 2.79 34.53 -24.75
C GLY A 772 1.61 34.88 -25.65
N SER A 773 1.51 34.16 -26.77
CA SER A 773 0.54 34.43 -27.84
C SER A 773 -0.60 33.41 -27.94
N ARG A 774 -0.64 32.42 -27.05
CA ARG A 774 -1.68 31.38 -27.02
C ARG A 774 -2.38 31.39 -25.66
N ALA A 775 -3.67 31.07 -25.65
CA ALA A 775 -4.35 30.76 -24.39
C ALA A 775 -3.73 29.49 -23.79
N GLY A 776 -3.71 29.40 -22.47
CA GLY A 776 -3.15 28.25 -21.77
C GLY A 776 -3.37 28.36 -20.27
N ALA A 777 -3.01 27.29 -19.55
CA ALA A 777 -3.01 27.29 -18.10
C ALA A 777 -1.61 27.04 -17.54
N ASP A 778 -1.36 27.59 -16.35
CA ASP A 778 -0.19 27.29 -15.53
C ASP A 778 -0.64 27.00 -14.10
N VAL A 779 0.25 26.43 -13.28
CA VAL A 779 -0.01 26.11 -11.89
C VAL A 779 0.90 26.96 -11.02
N ALA A 780 0.33 27.86 -10.24
CA ALA A 780 1.06 28.55 -9.19
C ALA A 780 1.27 27.59 -8.02
N GLN A 781 2.52 27.22 -7.74
CA GLN A 781 2.88 26.28 -6.69
C GLN A 781 3.55 27.03 -5.53
N LEU A 782 3.00 26.91 -4.32
CA LEU A 782 3.52 27.54 -3.11
C LEU A 782 4.24 26.51 -2.25
N TYR A 783 5.54 26.75 -2.06
CA TYR A 783 6.41 25.96 -1.20
C TYR A 783 6.84 26.74 0.04
N ILE A 784 6.94 26.06 1.16
CA ILE A 784 7.40 26.60 2.44
C ILE A 784 8.68 25.89 2.89
N GLY A 785 9.70 26.67 3.21
CA GLY A 785 10.89 26.21 3.94
C GLY A 785 10.68 26.42 5.44
N ILE A 786 10.54 25.33 6.19
CA ILE A 786 10.39 25.34 7.65
C ILE A 786 11.79 25.45 8.31
N PRO A 787 11.98 26.28 9.35
CA PRO A 787 13.26 26.37 10.05
C PRO A 787 13.70 25.01 10.64
N SER A 788 14.89 24.54 10.26
CA SER A 788 15.44 23.26 10.73
C SER A 788 16.28 23.43 12.02
N THR A 789 15.65 23.81 13.12
CA THR A 789 16.33 24.06 14.42
C THR A 789 16.33 22.82 15.33
N ASN A 790 15.18 22.17 15.50
CA ASN A 790 14.99 21.03 16.40
C ASN A 790 15.09 19.69 15.68
N VAL A 791 14.58 19.63 14.44
CA VAL A 791 14.61 18.45 13.59
C VAL A 791 15.11 18.83 12.20
N LYS A 792 15.61 17.84 11.46
CA LYS A 792 16.01 18.03 10.07
C LYS A 792 14.75 18.19 9.20
N GLU A 793 14.61 19.34 8.54
CA GLU A 793 13.47 19.63 7.66
C GLU A 793 13.85 19.48 6.18
N PRO A 794 12.92 19.03 5.31
CA PRO A 794 13.06 19.22 3.87
C PRO A 794 13.35 20.68 3.53
N PRO A 795 14.25 20.98 2.58
CA PRO A 795 14.56 22.36 2.20
C PRO A 795 13.34 23.19 1.82
N LYS A 796 12.32 22.54 1.25
CA LYS A 796 11.01 23.12 0.98
C LYS A 796 9.94 22.03 0.88
N GLN A 797 8.69 22.40 1.13
CA GLN A 797 7.53 21.51 1.09
C GLN A 797 6.37 22.21 0.38
N LEU A 798 5.66 21.53 -0.52
CA LEU A 798 4.44 22.05 -1.14
C LEU A 798 3.37 22.22 -0.06
N LYS A 799 2.74 23.40 0.00
CA LYS A 799 1.68 23.70 0.96
C LYS A 799 0.43 24.31 0.34
N ALA A 800 0.49 24.77 -0.92
CA ALA A 800 -0.69 25.14 -1.70
C ALA A 800 -0.37 25.12 -3.20
N PHE A 801 -1.41 25.01 -4.03
CA PHE A 801 -1.31 25.22 -5.46
C PHE A 801 -2.63 25.79 -6.00
N GLN A 802 -2.56 26.49 -7.14
CA GLN A 802 -3.74 26.94 -7.87
C GLN A 802 -3.45 26.93 -9.38
N LYS A 803 -4.26 26.17 -10.14
CA LYS A 803 -4.26 26.22 -11.61
C LYS A 803 -4.99 27.47 -12.09
N VAL A 804 -4.42 28.18 -13.07
CA VAL A 804 -4.99 29.40 -13.64
C VAL A 804 -5.00 29.32 -15.17
N PHE A 805 -6.17 29.44 -15.78
CA PHE A 805 -6.33 29.52 -17.23
C PHE A 805 -6.41 30.98 -17.69
N LEU A 806 -5.57 31.37 -18.65
CA LEU A 806 -5.39 32.75 -19.07
C LEU A 806 -5.33 32.89 -20.59
N GLN A 807 -6.08 33.85 -21.11
CA GLN A 807 -5.93 34.35 -22.48
C GLN A 807 -4.59 35.10 -22.65
N PRO A 808 -4.06 35.26 -23.89
CA PRO A 808 -2.85 36.06 -24.13
C PRO A 808 -2.95 37.47 -23.52
N GLY A 809 -1.97 37.86 -22.71
CA GLY A 809 -1.92 39.14 -22.01
C GLY A 809 -2.83 39.26 -20.79
N GLN A 810 -3.67 38.25 -20.50
CA GLN A 810 -4.52 38.25 -19.31
C GLN A 810 -3.69 38.00 -18.05
N LYS A 811 -4.05 38.72 -16.99
CA LYS A 811 -3.53 38.57 -15.63
C LYS A 811 -4.63 38.08 -14.70
N GLN A 812 -4.27 37.20 -13.76
CA GLN A 812 -5.12 36.79 -12.65
C GLN A 812 -4.37 36.92 -11.33
N HIS A 813 -5.09 37.36 -10.30
CA HIS A 813 -4.62 37.39 -8.93
C HIS A 813 -4.83 36.02 -8.27
N VAL A 814 -3.82 35.53 -7.56
CA VAL A 814 -3.78 34.24 -6.86
C VAL A 814 -3.57 34.52 -5.37
N HIS A 815 -4.36 33.85 -4.53
CA HIS A 815 -4.34 34.02 -3.09
C HIS A 815 -4.22 32.66 -2.41
N PHE A 816 -3.23 32.51 -1.54
CA PHE A 816 -3.07 31.37 -0.66
C PHE A 816 -3.18 31.79 0.80
N ASN A 817 -3.71 30.90 1.63
CA ASN A 817 -3.80 31.08 3.06
C ASN A 817 -3.08 29.92 3.75
N LEU A 818 -2.07 30.22 4.55
CA LEU A 818 -1.32 29.26 5.36
C LEU A 818 -1.83 29.33 6.79
N ASP A 819 -2.22 28.18 7.33
CA ASP A 819 -2.59 28.01 8.74
C ASP A 819 -1.52 27.19 9.48
N ALA A 820 -1.78 26.85 10.74
CA ALA A 820 -0.87 26.07 11.58
C ALA A 820 -0.44 24.74 10.92
N SER A 821 -1.34 24.05 10.22
CA SER A 821 -1.04 22.75 9.58
C SER A 821 0.02 22.90 8.50
N ALA A 822 -0.01 24.01 7.74
CA ALA A 822 0.97 24.29 6.72
C ALA A 822 2.37 24.58 7.27
N LEU A 823 2.46 24.96 8.55
CA LEU A 823 3.68 25.39 9.23
C LEU A 823 4.25 24.37 10.22
N SER A 824 3.55 23.25 10.41
CA SER A 824 3.86 22.26 11.43
C SER A 824 4.74 21.12 10.93
N TYR A 825 5.45 20.49 11.86
CA TYR A 825 6.07 19.18 11.73
C TYR A 825 5.58 18.25 12.84
N TRP A 826 5.71 16.93 12.67
CA TRP A 826 5.33 15.95 13.68
C TRP A 826 6.48 15.73 14.69
N ASP A 827 6.21 16.08 15.94
CA ASP A 827 7.16 15.88 17.03
C ASP A 827 6.89 14.55 17.74
N VAL A 828 7.83 13.61 17.58
CA VAL A 828 7.74 12.24 18.12
C VAL A 828 7.74 12.19 19.66
N GLN A 829 8.23 13.24 20.32
CA GLN A 829 8.25 13.26 21.79
C GLN A 829 6.85 13.57 22.34
N SER A 830 6.12 14.47 21.69
CA SER A 830 4.76 14.86 22.04
C SER A 830 3.67 14.05 21.35
N HIS A 831 4.02 13.22 20.38
CA HIS A 831 3.07 12.48 19.54
C HIS A 831 2.04 13.46 18.93
N GLY A 832 2.53 14.57 18.36
CA GLY A 832 1.66 15.63 17.86
C GLY A 832 2.35 16.67 16.97
N TRP A 833 1.52 17.46 16.29
CA TRP A 833 1.96 18.54 15.40
C TRP A 833 2.40 19.78 16.17
N VAL A 834 3.59 20.29 15.86
CA VAL A 834 4.14 21.51 16.45
C VAL A 834 4.61 22.49 15.38
N VAL A 835 4.46 23.78 15.65
CA VAL A 835 4.98 24.87 14.81
C VAL A 835 6.29 25.37 15.41
N GLN A 836 7.29 25.58 14.56
CA GLN A 836 8.64 25.98 14.95
C GLN A 836 8.78 27.51 15.05
N ASP A 837 9.50 28.03 16.05
CA ASP A 837 9.94 29.45 16.03
C ASP A 837 11.02 29.59 14.97
N GLY A 838 10.86 30.57 14.09
CA GLY A 838 11.92 30.99 13.19
C GLY A 838 11.40 31.75 11.97
N THR A 839 12.31 31.93 11.01
CA THR A 839 12.02 32.56 9.72
C THR A 839 11.63 31.49 8.71
N TYR A 840 10.38 31.54 8.26
CA TYR A 840 9.86 30.65 7.23
C TYR A 840 10.09 31.27 5.86
N GLN A 841 10.59 30.47 4.92
CA GLN A 841 10.79 30.90 3.55
C GLN A 841 9.55 30.60 2.71
N VAL A 842 9.01 31.62 2.04
CA VAL A 842 7.92 31.52 1.07
C VAL A 842 8.53 31.47 -0.33
N MET A 843 8.21 30.45 -1.11
CA MET A 843 8.70 30.26 -2.47
C MET A 843 7.51 29.97 -3.40
N VAL A 844 7.32 30.79 -4.44
CA VAL A 844 6.26 30.58 -5.43
C VAL A 844 6.88 30.41 -6.82
N GLY A 845 6.45 29.36 -7.51
CA GLY A 845 6.98 29.00 -8.82
C GLY A 845 6.01 28.26 -9.73
N SER A 846 6.52 27.87 -10.90
CA SER A 846 5.81 27.04 -11.88
C SER A 846 6.15 25.54 -11.76
N SER A 847 7.19 25.23 -10.97
CA SER A 847 7.65 23.89 -10.58
C SER A 847 8.55 23.96 -9.33
N SER A 848 8.90 22.83 -8.73
CA SER A 848 9.82 22.77 -7.57
C SER A 848 11.25 23.26 -7.87
N ARG A 849 11.63 23.43 -9.14
CA ARG A 849 12.94 23.96 -9.57
C ARG A 849 12.86 25.28 -10.33
N ASP A 850 11.66 25.78 -10.59
CA ASP A 850 11.42 27.05 -11.29
C ASP A 850 10.68 28.01 -10.36
N ILE A 851 11.42 28.53 -9.36
CA ILE A 851 10.92 29.47 -8.36
C ILE A 851 11.11 30.89 -8.86
N HIS A 852 10.01 31.62 -9.03
CA HIS A 852 9.98 32.97 -9.59
C HIS A 852 9.99 34.05 -8.51
N LEU A 853 9.26 33.82 -7.41
CA LEU A 853 9.06 34.78 -6.34
C LEU A 853 9.43 34.15 -4.99
N GLN A 854 10.09 34.93 -4.14
CA GLN A 854 10.43 34.52 -2.78
C GLN A 854 10.25 35.68 -1.81
N ASP A 855 9.80 35.35 -0.61
CA ASP A 855 9.75 36.28 0.52
C ASP A 855 9.86 35.46 1.83
N ASN A 856 9.78 36.12 2.99
CA ASN A 856 9.83 35.46 4.28
C ASN A 856 8.80 36.04 5.25
N PHE A 857 8.43 35.25 6.24
CA PHE A 857 7.76 35.73 7.45
C PHE A 857 8.33 35.03 8.68
N VAL A 858 8.02 35.55 9.86
CA VAL A 858 8.56 35.04 11.13
C VAL A 858 7.45 34.50 12.01
N VAL A 859 7.64 33.30 12.58
CA VAL A 859 6.81 32.78 13.66
C VAL A 859 7.55 32.99 14.98
N LYS A 860 6.95 33.70 15.95
CA LYS A 860 7.60 34.06 17.23
C LYS A 860 7.02 33.41 18.48
N GLN A 861 5.88 32.74 18.34
CA GLN A 861 5.19 32.08 19.45
C GLN A 861 4.69 30.73 18.94
N THR A 862 5.11 29.67 19.61
CA THR A 862 4.87 28.28 19.22
C THR A 862 3.92 27.58 20.20
N ASN A 863 3.23 26.54 19.72
CA ASN A 863 2.53 25.60 20.61
C ASN A 863 3.52 24.67 21.33
N GLY A 864 4.68 24.40 20.73
CA GLY A 864 5.79 23.59 21.24
C GLY A 864 5.41 22.14 21.60
N PRO A 865 6.41 21.29 21.90
CA PRO A 865 6.13 19.90 22.26
C PRO A 865 5.49 19.84 23.65
N ARG A 866 4.35 19.15 23.75
CA ARG A 866 3.66 18.89 25.01
C ARG A 866 3.56 17.39 25.22
N TYR A 867 4.29 16.86 26.18
CA TYR A 867 4.46 15.41 26.31
C TYR A 867 4.38 14.93 27.76
N VAL A 868 4.11 13.63 27.91
CA VAL A 868 4.01 12.96 29.20
C VAL A 868 5.07 11.87 29.26
N THR A 869 5.88 11.89 30.32
CA THR A 869 6.78 10.79 30.65
C THR A 869 6.24 10.02 31.83
N VAL A 870 6.45 8.70 31.83
CA VAL A 870 6.01 7.80 32.90
C VAL A 870 7.20 6.98 33.36
N GLN A 871 7.45 6.98 34.66
CA GLN A 871 8.51 6.21 35.32
C GLN A 871 7.88 5.31 36.37
N ALA A 872 8.06 4.00 36.22
CA ALA A 872 7.53 3.00 37.14
C ALA A 872 8.66 2.12 37.73
N PRO A 873 8.42 1.43 38.87
CA PRO A 873 9.33 0.40 39.33
C PRO A 873 9.42 -0.74 38.31
N ALA A 874 10.52 -1.49 38.34
CA ALA A 874 10.71 -2.65 37.46
C ALA A 874 9.59 -3.69 37.62
N SER A 875 9.08 -3.89 38.84
CA SER A 875 7.99 -4.82 39.10
C SER A 875 7.07 -4.41 40.25
N ILE A 876 5.83 -4.90 40.22
CA ILE A 876 4.85 -4.81 41.31
C ILE A 876 4.29 -6.21 41.54
N ALA A 877 4.57 -6.79 42.71
CA ALA A 877 4.08 -8.10 43.09
C ALA A 877 2.54 -8.14 43.24
N PRO A 878 1.89 -9.30 43.01
CA PRO A 878 0.47 -9.48 43.30
C PRO A 878 0.10 -9.01 44.71
N GLY A 879 -0.94 -8.18 44.82
CA GLY A 879 -1.40 -7.61 46.10
C GLY A 879 -0.50 -6.51 46.67
N SER A 880 0.59 -6.13 45.99
CA SER A 880 1.50 -5.08 46.44
C SER A 880 1.23 -3.75 45.74
N THR A 881 1.86 -2.69 46.25
CA THR A 881 1.72 -1.33 45.73
C THR A 881 3.09 -0.78 45.35
N GLY A 882 3.19 -0.24 44.13
CA GLY A 882 4.37 0.47 43.64
C GLY A 882 4.11 1.98 43.47
N THR A 883 5.19 2.74 43.37
CA THR A 883 5.14 4.19 43.15
C THR A 883 5.48 4.51 41.70
N VAL A 884 4.52 5.03 40.94
CA VAL A 884 4.72 5.48 39.56
C VAL A 884 4.77 7.00 39.52
N THR A 885 5.77 7.58 38.85
CA THR A 885 5.88 9.03 38.68
C THR A 885 5.60 9.39 37.23
N THR A 886 4.72 10.36 37.02
CA THR A 886 4.46 10.93 35.70
C THR A 886 4.86 12.38 35.66
N ALA A 887 5.47 12.83 34.56
CA ALA A 887 5.77 14.23 34.35
C ALA A 887 5.10 14.72 33.06
N PHE A 888 4.41 15.84 33.13
CA PHE A 888 3.92 16.57 31.95
C PHE A 888 4.84 17.77 31.73
N THR A 889 5.37 17.89 30.51
CA THR A 889 6.20 19.02 30.09
C THR A 889 5.43 19.86 29.09
N ASN A 890 5.29 21.16 29.36
CA ASN A 890 4.82 22.14 28.40
C ASN A 890 6.03 22.83 27.75
N GLY A 891 6.45 22.35 26.58
CA GLY A 891 7.60 22.88 25.85
C GLY A 891 7.30 24.08 24.94
N GLY A 892 6.06 24.59 24.92
CA GLY A 892 5.67 25.75 24.14
C GLY A 892 5.92 27.10 24.80
N ASP A 893 5.65 28.17 24.06
CA ASP A 893 5.81 29.57 24.50
C ASP A 893 4.59 30.14 25.23
N ILE A 894 3.56 29.32 25.42
CA ILE A 894 2.31 29.69 26.09
C ILE A 894 1.99 28.76 27.25
N ALA A 895 1.38 29.30 28.29
CA ALA A 895 0.85 28.51 29.39
C ALA A 895 -0.34 27.66 28.92
N VAL A 896 -0.54 26.52 29.56
CA VAL A 896 -1.75 25.70 29.41
C VAL A 896 -2.51 25.65 30.73
N HIS A 897 -3.83 25.60 30.65
CA HIS A 897 -4.74 25.67 31.79
C HIS A 897 -5.52 24.37 31.97
N ASN A 898 -6.18 24.21 33.11
CA ASN A 898 -7.03 23.04 33.41
C ASN A 898 -6.34 21.69 33.12
N VAL A 899 -5.06 21.59 33.49
CA VAL A 899 -4.26 20.39 33.22
C VAL A 899 -4.71 19.27 34.13
N GLN A 900 -5.26 18.20 33.58
CA GLN A 900 -5.83 17.09 34.32
C GLN A 900 -5.11 15.79 33.94
N PHE A 901 -4.61 15.09 34.96
CA PHE A 901 -3.98 13.78 34.82
C PHE A 901 -4.99 12.67 35.11
N SER A 902 -5.13 11.76 34.16
CA SER A 902 -6.06 10.63 34.18
C SER A 902 -5.28 9.33 33.94
N PRO A 903 -4.96 8.57 35.00
CA PRO A 903 -4.23 7.32 34.85
C PRO A 903 -5.13 6.27 34.20
N GLN A 904 -4.53 5.40 33.40
CA GLN A 904 -5.15 4.21 32.84
C GLN A 904 -4.34 3.02 33.34
N THR A 905 -5.03 2.05 33.93
CA THR A 905 -4.43 0.86 34.52
C THR A 905 -5.05 -0.39 33.93
N PRO A 906 -4.36 -1.54 33.97
CA PRO A 906 -4.96 -2.80 33.56
C PRO A 906 -6.19 -3.13 34.40
N THR A 907 -7.08 -3.95 33.86
CA THR A 907 -8.31 -4.36 34.54
C THR A 907 -8.01 -4.91 35.95
N GLY A 908 -8.70 -4.38 36.96
CA GLY A 908 -8.56 -4.78 38.36
C GLY A 908 -7.42 -4.11 39.15
N TRP A 909 -6.54 -3.34 38.49
CA TRP A 909 -5.55 -2.50 39.17
C TRP A 909 -6.19 -1.21 39.69
N THR A 910 -5.55 -0.60 40.68
CA THR A 910 -5.96 0.71 41.19
C THR A 910 -4.78 1.68 41.18
N ALA A 911 -5.02 2.93 40.82
CA ALA A 911 -4.05 4.01 40.89
C ALA A 911 -4.61 5.18 41.69
N LYS A 912 -3.89 5.62 42.71
CA LYS A 912 -4.26 6.75 43.55
C LYS A 912 -3.19 7.82 43.50
N ALA A 913 -3.56 9.04 43.07
CA ALA A 913 -2.65 10.18 43.10
C ALA A 913 -2.25 10.52 44.55
N THR A 914 -0.98 10.83 44.77
CA THR A 914 -0.47 11.28 46.08
C THR A 914 -0.63 12.79 46.31
N SER A 915 -0.97 13.54 45.26
CA SER A 915 -1.28 14.98 45.26
C SER A 915 -2.48 15.27 44.35
N ALA A 916 -2.94 16.52 44.30
CA ALA A 916 -4.01 16.93 43.39
C ALA A 916 -3.62 16.66 41.93
N ASN A 917 -4.42 15.87 41.21
CA ASN A 917 -4.19 15.48 39.81
C ASN A 917 -4.79 16.46 38.80
N THR A 918 -5.13 17.68 39.26
CA THR A 918 -5.58 18.79 38.42
C THR A 918 -4.77 20.03 38.80
N LEU A 919 -4.23 20.71 37.80
CA LEU A 919 -3.49 21.95 37.93
C LEU A 919 -4.20 23.05 37.16
N ALA A 920 -4.39 24.21 37.78
CA ALA A 920 -5.06 25.34 37.13
C ALA A 920 -4.26 25.86 35.94
N THR A 921 -2.93 25.88 36.04
CA THR A 921 -2.02 26.37 34.99
C THR A 921 -0.67 25.66 35.07
N VAL A 922 -0.08 25.38 33.92
CA VAL A 922 1.32 24.97 33.74
C VAL A 922 1.95 25.96 32.76
N ASP A 923 2.94 26.71 33.23
CA ASP A 923 3.56 27.79 32.47
C ASP A 923 4.37 27.25 31.28
N ALA A 924 4.68 28.15 30.34
CA ALA A 924 5.59 27.88 29.21
C ALA A 924 6.95 27.37 29.72
N GLY A 925 7.48 26.32 29.08
CA GLY A 925 8.74 25.66 29.46
C GLY A 925 8.71 24.86 30.77
N GLN A 926 7.57 24.75 31.46
CA GLN A 926 7.48 24.10 32.76
C GLN A 926 7.27 22.58 32.64
N THR A 927 7.97 21.81 33.48
CA THR A 927 7.66 20.39 33.75
C THR A 927 7.05 20.24 35.13
N VAL A 928 5.87 19.63 35.20
CA VAL A 928 5.18 19.29 36.44
C VAL A 928 5.15 17.78 36.66
N LYS A 929 5.37 17.34 37.89
CA LYS A 929 5.42 15.91 38.26
C LYS A 929 4.27 15.53 39.17
N MET A 930 3.75 14.34 38.94
CA MET A 930 2.70 13.70 39.71
C MET A 930 3.17 12.30 40.11
N THR A 931 2.79 11.86 41.31
CA THR A 931 3.13 10.52 41.78
C THR A 931 1.84 9.75 42.08
N TRP A 932 1.84 8.47 41.69
CA TRP A 932 0.73 7.55 41.79
C TRP A 932 1.14 6.37 42.65
N SER A 933 0.30 6.04 43.62
CA SER A 933 0.33 4.78 44.33
C SER A 933 -0.49 3.78 43.50
N VAL A 934 0.20 2.84 42.84
CA VAL A 934 -0.40 1.86 41.93
C VAL A 934 -0.39 0.48 42.57
N SER A 935 -1.57 -0.10 42.78
CA SER A 935 -1.73 -1.39 43.46
C SER A 935 -2.21 -2.46 42.49
N ALA A 936 -1.47 -3.58 42.44
CA ALA A 936 -1.86 -4.76 41.69
C ALA A 936 -2.83 -5.62 42.52
N PRO A 937 -3.90 -6.19 41.93
CA PRO A 937 -4.80 -7.05 42.67
C PRO A 937 -4.10 -8.36 43.07
N THR A 938 -4.56 -9.01 44.14
CA THR A 938 -3.93 -10.25 44.66
C THR A 938 -4.00 -11.42 43.67
N ASN A 939 -4.97 -11.41 42.76
CA ASN A 939 -5.18 -12.42 41.73
C ASN A 939 -4.71 -11.97 40.33
N VAL A 940 -3.90 -10.89 40.25
CA VAL A 940 -3.31 -10.45 38.98
C VAL A 940 -2.52 -11.58 38.34
N GLN A 941 -2.64 -11.71 37.02
CA GLN A 941 -1.83 -12.68 36.27
C GLN A 941 -0.39 -12.15 36.11
N PRO A 942 0.62 -13.02 36.29
CA PRO A 942 2.02 -12.68 36.02
C PRO A 942 2.25 -12.26 34.57
N GLY A 943 3.25 -11.41 34.34
CA GLY A 943 3.58 -10.85 33.02
C GLY A 943 3.63 -9.32 33.02
N ASN A 944 3.53 -8.73 31.84
CA ASN A 944 3.71 -7.30 31.64
C ASN A 944 2.39 -6.54 31.83
N ALA A 945 2.36 -5.60 32.79
CA ALA A 945 1.25 -4.71 33.04
C ALA A 945 1.56 -3.31 32.50
N GLN A 946 0.78 -2.83 31.53
CA GLN A 946 0.94 -1.47 31.00
C GLN A 946 0.26 -0.45 31.91
N PHE A 947 0.98 0.60 32.28
CA PHE A 947 0.44 1.77 32.96
C PHE A 947 0.63 2.99 32.07
N SER A 948 -0.46 3.70 31.77
CA SER A 948 -0.40 4.94 31.00
C SER A 948 -1.11 6.08 31.73
N VAL A 949 -0.78 7.31 31.38
CA VAL A 949 -1.46 8.50 31.90
C VAL A 949 -1.80 9.41 30.75
N ASN A 950 -3.09 9.70 30.61
CA ASN A 950 -3.59 10.76 29.76
C ASN A 950 -3.52 12.06 30.52
N VAL A 951 -2.98 13.11 29.89
CA VAL A 951 -3.03 14.47 30.40
C VAL A 951 -3.83 15.30 29.42
N THR A 952 -4.99 15.79 29.85
CA THR A 952 -5.75 16.78 29.10
C THR A 952 -5.42 18.16 29.62
N TYR A 953 -5.46 19.15 28.74
CA TYR A 953 -5.19 20.54 29.09
C TYR A 953 -5.90 21.47 28.11
N MET A 954 -6.11 22.72 28.51
CA MET A 954 -6.62 23.79 27.67
C MET A 954 -5.47 24.72 27.33
N GLY A 955 -4.91 24.58 26.14
CA GLY A 955 -4.05 25.61 25.58
C GLY A 955 -4.87 26.74 25.00
N GLU A 956 -4.22 27.80 24.56
CA GLU A 956 -4.95 28.81 23.79
C GLU A 956 -5.46 28.23 22.44
N ASP A 957 -4.85 27.16 21.94
CA ASP A 957 -5.21 26.38 20.74
C ASP A 957 -6.38 25.41 20.93
N GLY A 958 -7.03 25.46 22.09
CA GLY A 958 -8.14 24.57 22.42
C GLY A 958 -7.71 23.46 23.38
N SER A 959 -8.54 22.43 23.47
CA SER A 959 -8.23 21.27 24.31
C SER A 959 -7.14 20.43 23.66
N GLY A 960 -6.05 20.18 24.38
CA GLY A 960 -5.03 19.22 24.01
C GLY A 960 -5.06 17.98 24.89
N ARG A 961 -4.50 16.90 24.37
CA ARG A 961 -4.26 15.65 25.09
C ARG A 961 -2.85 15.18 24.78
N SER A 962 -2.12 14.80 25.82
CA SER A 962 -0.84 14.11 25.70
C SER A 962 -0.91 12.82 26.49
N GLN A 963 -0.24 11.77 26.04
CA GLN A 963 -0.19 10.48 26.74
C GLN A 963 1.26 10.06 26.93
N GLY A 964 1.52 9.36 28.03
CA GLY A 964 2.74 8.61 28.22
C GLY A 964 2.40 7.25 28.79
N ALA A 965 3.19 6.23 28.47
CA ALA A 965 3.01 4.87 28.95
C ALA A 965 4.33 4.25 29.40
N THR A 966 4.24 3.26 30.27
CA THR A 966 5.35 2.38 30.66
C THR A 966 4.79 0.99 30.97
N THR A 967 5.67 0.00 30.98
CA THR A 967 5.34 -1.35 31.41
C THR A 967 5.94 -1.63 32.78
N VAL A 968 5.23 -2.42 33.59
CA VAL A 968 5.65 -2.92 34.90
C VAL A 968 5.51 -4.43 34.91
N ASP A 969 6.53 -5.15 35.35
CA ASP A 969 6.44 -6.61 35.43
C ASP A 969 5.67 -7.05 36.69
N VAL A 970 4.82 -8.05 36.49
CA VAL A 970 4.12 -8.77 37.56
C VAL A 970 4.80 -10.11 37.71
N PRO A 971 5.56 -10.33 38.79
CA PRO A 971 6.24 -11.59 38.99
C PRO A 971 5.25 -12.69 39.37
N TYR A 972 5.57 -13.92 38.98
CA TYR A 972 4.93 -15.12 39.54
C TYR A 972 5.19 -15.16 41.04
N SER A 973 4.18 -15.52 41.84
CA SER A 973 4.31 -15.55 43.30
C SER A 973 5.27 -16.62 43.82
N SER A 974 5.65 -17.59 42.97
CA SER A 974 6.70 -18.57 43.19
C SER A 974 7.07 -19.23 41.86
N LEU A 975 8.18 -19.99 41.83
CA LEU A 975 8.53 -20.82 40.67
C LEU A 975 7.41 -21.82 40.30
N ALA A 976 6.75 -22.41 41.30
CA ALA A 976 5.70 -23.41 41.06
C ALA A 976 4.48 -22.83 40.32
N GLN A 977 4.19 -21.54 40.50
CA GLN A 977 3.13 -20.87 39.75
C GLN A 977 3.56 -20.53 38.32
N ALA A 978 4.85 -20.61 38.01
CA ALA A 978 5.39 -20.41 36.66
C ALA A 978 5.50 -21.71 35.84
N PHE A 979 5.12 -22.86 36.41
CA PHE A 979 5.16 -24.13 35.68
C PHE A 979 4.22 -24.08 34.48
N ASN A 980 4.78 -24.37 33.30
CA ASN A 980 4.11 -24.26 32.01
C ASN A 980 4.35 -25.47 31.11
N ASN A 981 5.00 -26.51 31.65
CA ASN A 981 5.40 -27.69 30.90
C ASN A 981 5.17 -28.96 31.72
N VAL A 982 4.60 -29.98 31.08
CA VAL A 982 4.41 -31.31 31.67
C VAL A 982 5.66 -32.15 31.39
N GLY A 983 6.64 -32.00 32.27
CA GLY A 983 7.92 -32.70 32.18
C GLY A 983 7.88 -34.14 32.70
N VAL A 984 6.93 -34.45 33.58
CA VAL A 984 6.80 -35.76 34.24
C VAL A 984 5.43 -36.38 33.96
N SER A 985 5.41 -37.59 33.40
CA SER A 985 4.17 -38.36 33.17
C SER A 985 4.18 -39.70 33.90
N ASP A 986 2.98 -40.25 34.11
CA ASP A 986 2.82 -41.61 34.63
C ASP A 986 3.10 -42.64 33.52
N ASP A 987 3.79 -43.74 33.84
CA ASP A 987 4.06 -44.83 32.88
C ASP A 987 2.77 -45.45 32.31
N SER A 988 1.64 -45.38 33.03
CA SER A 988 0.34 -45.83 32.56
C SER A 988 -0.36 -44.87 31.60
N ASN A 989 0.10 -43.61 31.54
CA ASN A 989 -0.40 -42.59 30.63
C ASN A 989 0.74 -41.66 30.17
N PRO A 990 1.66 -42.13 29.30
CA PRO A 990 2.78 -41.33 28.85
C PRO A 990 2.36 -40.19 27.90
N SER A 991 1.18 -40.29 27.28
CA SER A 991 0.71 -39.37 26.23
C SER A 991 0.48 -37.92 26.68
N VAL A 992 0.40 -37.68 28.00
CA VAL A 992 0.20 -36.34 28.55
C VAL A 992 1.51 -35.60 28.81
N GLY A 993 2.65 -36.29 28.77
CA GLY A 993 3.98 -35.70 28.99
C GLY A 993 4.59 -35.16 27.70
N ASN A 994 5.29 -34.04 27.80
CA ASN A 994 6.02 -33.45 26.67
C ASN A 994 7.16 -32.55 27.15
N TYR A 995 8.20 -33.15 27.71
CA TYR A 995 9.40 -32.44 28.18
C TYR A 995 10.22 -31.82 27.04
N ASP A 996 10.39 -32.52 25.91
CA ASP A 996 11.27 -32.11 24.81
C ASP A 996 10.57 -31.46 23.61
N GLY A 997 9.26 -31.23 23.71
CA GLY A 997 8.43 -30.74 22.60
C GLY A 997 7.99 -31.82 21.61
N SER A 998 8.52 -33.04 21.70
CA SER A 998 8.23 -34.18 20.80
C SER A 998 7.43 -35.31 21.46
N GLY A 999 6.93 -35.10 22.68
CA GLY A 999 6.11 -36.05 23.44
C GLY A 999 6.89 -36.99 24.36
N PHE A 1000 8.21 -36.80 24.53
CA PHE A 1000 8.99 -37.55 25.52
C PHE A 1000 8.94 -36.86 26.88
N SER A 1001 8.99 -37.60 27.97
CA SER A 1001 8.96 -37.04 29.33
C SER A 1001 9.67 -37.94 30.34
N TYR A 1002 9.93 -37.43 31.55
CA TYR A 1002 10.44 -38.27 32.64
C TYR A 1002 9.35 -39.23 33.14
N SER A 1003 9.75 -40.47 33.47
CA SER A 1003 8.87 -41.44 34.14
C SER A 1003 8.72 -41.09 35.63
N ALA A 1004 7.48 -40.86 36.07
CA ALA A 1004 7.19 -40.57 37.47
C ALA A 1004 7.64 -41.69 38.41
N GLN A 1005 7.46 -42.95 38.00
CA GLN A 1005 7.86 -44.13 38.74
C GLN A 1005 9.38 -44.25 38.83
N SER A 1006 10.09 -43.98 37.74
CA SER A 1006 11.56 -44.02 37.70
C SER A 1006 12.18 -42.88 38.52
N LEU A 1007 11.59 -41.68 38.47
CA LEU A 1007 12.01 -40.55 39.32
C LEU A 1007 11.76 -40.82 40.81
N ALA A 1008 10.63 -41.44 41.16
CA ALA A 1008 10.32 -41.82 42.53
C ALA A 1008 11.35 -42.81 43.10
N GLN A 1009 11.79 -43.79 42.30
CA GLN A 1009 12.87 -44.71 42.68
C GLN A 1009 14.22 -43.98 42.87
N ALA A 1010 14.44 -42.91 42.12
CA ALA A 1010 15.61 -42.03 42.26
C ALA A 1010 15.46 -40.98 43.38
N GLY A 1011 14.39 -41.05 44.19
CA GLY A 1011 14.18 -40.18 45.34
C GLY A 1011 13.47 -38.85 45.04
N LEU A 1012 13.03 -38.63 43.79
CA LEU A 1012 12.30 -37.44 43.38
C LEU A 1012 10.79 -37.76 43.30
N THR A 1013 10.10 -37.53 44.42
CA THR A 1013 8.64 -37.67 44.52
C THR A 1013 7.97 -36.30 44.71
N PRO A 1014 6.70 -36.13 44.31
CA PRO A 1014 6.03 -34.84 44.45
C PRO A 1014 6.11 -34.25 45.86
N GLY A 1015 6.62 -33.02 45.97
CA GLY A 1015 6.80 -32.31 47.24
C GLY A 1015 7.98 -32.76 48.11
N ALA A 1016 8.81 -33.70 47.64
CA ALA A 1016 9.98 -34.15 48.38
C ALA A 1016 10.97 -33.01 48.64
N THR A 1017 11.60 -33.03 49.81
CA THR A 1017 12.76 -32.18 50.08
C THR A 1017 14.01 -32.84 49.52
N VAL A 1018 14.65 -32.19 48.54
CA VAL A 1018 15.88 -32.65 47.90
C VAL A 1018 17.03 -31.81 48.44
N SER A 1019 17.97 -32.42 49.17
CA SER A 1019 19.15 -31.71 49.69
C SER A 1019 20.37 -32.01 48.84
N HIS A 1020 21.00 -30.98 48.29
CA HIS A 1020 22.17 -31.13 47.41
C HIS A 1020 23.13 -29.94 47.60
N GLN A 1021 24.43 -30.22 47.80
CA GLN A 1021 25.49 -29.21 48.04
C GLN A 1021 25.24 -28.21 49.20
N GLY A 1022 24.39 -28.60 50.17
CA GLY A 1022 23.99 -27.77 51.30
C GLY A 1022 22.81 -26.83 51.02
N ILE A 1023 22.14 -26.97 49.87
CA ILE A 1023 20.89 -26.30 49.53
C ILE A 1023 19.74 -27.30 49.66
N SER A 1024 18.65 -26.89 50.29
CA SER A 1024 17.40 -27.64 50.30
C SER A 1024 16.46 -27.10 49.22
N PHE A 1025 16.02 -28.00 48.34
CA PHE A 1025 15.04 -27.75 47.29
C PHE A 1025 13.73 -28.45 47.63
N THR A 1026 12.61 -27.88 47.22
CA THR A 1026 11.32 -28.58 47.20
C THR A 1026 11.06 -29.04 45.77
N TRP A 1027 11.04 -30.35 45.56
CA TRP A 1027 10.64 -30.93 44.27
C TRP A 1027 9.19 -30.54 43.95
N PRO A 1028 8.82 -30.30 42.67
CA PRO A 1028 7.46 -29.95 42.27
C PRO A 1028 6.38 -30.77 42.98
N ASN A 1029 5.45 -30.10 43.67
CA ASN A 1029 4.39 -30.75 44.44
C ASN A 1029 3.09 -30.81 43.65
N VAL A 1030 3.15 -31.45 42.49
CA VAL A 1030 2.01 -31.66 41.59
C VAL A 1030 1.94 -33.14 41.18
N PRO A 1031 0.74 -33.67 40.87
CA PRO A 1031 0.61 -35.00 40.27
C PRO A 1031 1.33 -35.07 38.91
N SER A 1032 1.76 -36.26 38.50
CA SER A 1032 2.25 -36.50 37.14
C SER A 1032 1.16 -36.17 36.10
N GLY A 1033 1.58 -35.70 34.93
CA GLY A 1033 0.65 -35.24 33.88
C GLY A 1033 0.12 -33.80 34.09
N VAL A 1034 0.59 -33.10 35.12
CA VAL A 1034 0.35 -31.67 35.36
C VAL A 1034 1.68 -30.93 35.21
N ALA A 1035 1.63 -29.65 34.81
CA ALA A 1035 2.84 -28.87 34.64
C ALA A 1035 3.68 -28.82 35.92
N ASP A 1036 4.94 -29.25 35.82
CA ASP A 1036 5.84 -29.50 36.94
C ASP A 1036 7.21 -28.82 36.79
N ASN A 1037 7.46 -28.19 35.64
CA ASN A 1037 8.66 -27.41 35.41
C ASN A 1037 8.35 -26.13 34.62
N VAL A 1038 9.29 -25.18 34.72
CA VAL A 1038 9.28 -23.97 33.90
C VAL A 1038 10.14 -24.21 32.68
N THR A 1039 9.56 -24.25 31.49
CA THR A 1039 10.29 -24.00 30.24
C THR A 1039 10.61 -22.52 30.17
N VAL A 1040 11.88 -22.17 30.29
CA VAL A 1040 12.29 -20.78 30.57
C VAL A 1040 12.13 -19.89 29.33
N ASN A 1041 11.43 -18.79 29.52
CA ASN A 1041 11.13 -17.79 28.50
C ASN A 1041 11.05 -16.39 29.13
N GLY A 1042 11.98 -16.06 30.04
CA GLY A 1042 12.01 -14.75 30.69
C GLY A 1042 11.07 -14.59 31.88
N GLN A 1043 10.49 -15.66 32.44
CA GLN A 1043 9.58 -15.55 33.59
C GLN A 1043 10.29 -14.89 34.78
N MET A 1044 9.64 -13.90 35.39
CA MET A 1044 10.08 -13.27 36.64
C MET A 1044 9.37 -13.93 37.82
N VAL A 1045 10.12 -14.52 38.76
CA VAL A 1045 9.55 -15.21 39.93
C VAL A 1045 9.93 -14.48 41.22
N LEU A 1046 8.98 -14.35 42.15
CA LEU A 1046 9.26 -13.93 43.52
C LEU A 1046 10.05 -15.04 44.22
N PHE A 1047 11.15 -14.65 44.88
CA PHE A 1047 11.98 -15.59 45.61
C PHE A 1047 12.67 -14.90 46.79
N SER A 1048 12.16 -15.16 48.01
CA SER A 1048 12.70 -14.59 49.24
C SER A 1048 13.79 -15.48 49.84
N GLY A 1049 14.98 -15.44 49.24
CA GLY A 1049 16.16 -16.16 49.72
C GLY A 1049 17.34 -15.23 50.00
N SER A 1050 18.12 -15.56 51.03
CA SER A 1050 19.39 -14.90 51.37
C SER A 1050 20.46 -15.97 51.56
N GLY A 1051 21.71 -15.67 51.23
CA GLY A 1051 22.77 -16.67 51.31
C GLY A 1051 23.99 -16.34 50.48
N SER A 1052 24.91 -17.29 50.35
CA SER A 1052 26.08 -17.16 49.47
C SER A 1052 25.82 -17.67 48.05
N THR A 1053 24.82 -18.53 47.87
CA THR A 1053 24.61 -19.27 46.62
C THR A 1053 23.12 -19.50 46.36
N LEU A 1054 22.70 -19.32 45.10
CA LEU A 1054 21.41 -19.71 44.55
C LEU A 1054 21.60 -20.96 43.68
N GLY A 1055 20.93 -22.05 44.02
CA GLY A 1055 20.94 -23.30 43.28
C GLY A 1055 19.71 -23.45 42.39
N PHE A 1056 19.86 -24.22 41.31
CA PHE A 1056 18.82 -24.59 40.35
C PHE A 1056 18.83 -26.11 40.17
N LEU A 1057 17.64 -26.72 40.18
CA LEU A 1057 17.43 -28.08 39.66
C LEU A 1057 16.77 -27.98 38.29
N GLY A 1058 17.38 -28.57 37.27
CA GLY A 1058 16.93 -28.42 35.90
C GLY A 1058 17.65 -29.35 34.92
N ALA A 1059 17.19 -29.36 33.68
CA ALA A 1059 17.90 -29.94 32.55
C ALA A 1059 17.51 -29.18 31.27
N SER A 1060 18.21 -29.45 30.17
CA SER A 1060 17.87 -28.90 28.86
C SER A 1060 17.53 -29.99 27.86
N THR A 1061 17.08 -29.57 26.68
CA THR A 1061 16.80 -30.41 25.52
C THR A 1061 17.70 -29.98 24.37
N PHE A 1062 17.94 -30.90 23.42
CA PHE A 1062 18.74 -30.65 22.22
C PHE A 1062 20.16 -30.14 22.52
N GLY A 1063 20.86 -30.79 23.45
CA GLY A 1063 22.20 -30.43 23.89
C GLY A 1063 22.24 -29.57 25.16
N THR A 1064 23.46 -29.29 25.64
CA THR A 1064 23.69 -28.38 26.77
C THR A 1064 23.34 -26.96 26.36
N GLN A 1065 22.41 -26.34 27.08
CA GLN A 1065 21.91 -25.01 26.79
C GLN A 1065 22.40 -24.00 27.83
N SER A 1066 22.50 -22.74 27.41
CA SER A 1066 22.80 -21.63 28.33
C SER A 1066 21.93 -20.42 28.02
N GLY A 1067 21.69 -19.59 29.02
CA GLY A 1067 20.98 -18.34 28.88
C GLY A 1067 21.26 -17.38 30.04
N ASN A 1068 21.04 -16.09 29.81
CA ASN A 1068 21.28 -15.06 30.81
C ASN A 1068 20.00 -14.77 31.60
N GLY A 1069 20.12 -14.73 32.92
CA GLY A 1069 19.06 -14.32 33.84
C GLY A 1069 19.50 -13.16 34.74
N THR A 1070 18.55 -12.58 35.46
CA THR A 1070 18.81 -11.44 36.35
C THR A 1070 18.26 -11.72 37.74
N ILE A 1071 19.05 -11.45 38.76
CA ILE A 1071 18.63 -11.43 40.18
C ILE A 1071 18.40 -9.98 40.55
N THR A 1072 17.22 -9.66 41.08
CA THR A 1072 16.93 -8.35 41.66
C THR A 1072 16.90 -8.49 43.18
N TYR A 1073 17.66 -7.68 43.88
CA TYR A 1073 17.72 -7.66 45.33
C TYR A 1073 16.72 -6.67 45.93
N THR A 1074 16.35 -6.90 47.18
CA THR A 1074 15.40 -6.07 47.95
C THR A 1074 15.85 -4.60 48.13
N ASP A 1075 17.13 -4.28 47.93
CA ASP A 1075 17.67 -2.92 47.90
C ASP A 1075 17.55 -2.23 46.51
N GLY A 1076 16.97 -2.92 45.53
CA GLY A 1076 16.78 -2.45 44.15
C GLY A 1076 17.98 -2.68 43.23
N THR A 1077 19.10 -3.20 43.73
CA THR A 1077 20.25 -3.52 42.88
C THR A 1077 20.05 -4.84 42.14
N THR A 1078 20.73 -5.00 41.01
CA THR A 1078 20.63 -6.21 40.17
C THR A 1078 21.98 -6.93 40.03
N GLN A 1079 21.91 -8.24 39.78
CA GLN A 1079 23.04 -9.09 39.41
C GLN A 1079 22.66 -9.92 38.18
N GLN A 1080 23.46 -9.81 37.12
CA GLN A 1080 23.35 -10.70 35.97
C GLN A 1080 24.01 -12.05 36.26
N PHE A 1081 23.45 -13.13 35.73
CA PHE A 1081 24.04 -14.46 35.79
C PHE A 1081 23.78 -15.25 34.50
N THR A 1082 24.62 -16.24 34.22
CA THR A 1082 24.39 -17.20 33.15
C THR A 1082 24.01 -18.54 33.78
N LEU A 1083 22.86 -19.08 33.38
CA LEU A 1083 22.43 -20.43 33.73
C LEU A 1083 22.84 -21.38 32.61
N THR A 1084 23.50 -22.47 32.97
CA THR A 1084 23.86 -23.55 32.04
C THR A 1084 23.28 -24.85 32.56
N LEU A 1085 22.50 -25.54 31.71
CA LEU A 1085 21.89 -26.84 32.01
C LEU A 1085 22.33 -27.85 30.96
N ALA A 1086 22.62 -29.08 31.39
CA ALA A 1086 22.96 -30.17 30.49
C ALA A 1086 21.71 -30.83 29.89
N ASP A 1087 21.89 -31.42 28.71
CA ASP A 1087 20.86 -32.21 28.04
C ASP A 1087 20.41 -33.38 28.93
N TRP A 1088 19.12 -33.45 29.21
CA TRP A 1088 18.51 -34.52 29.99
C TRP A 1088 18.84 -35.94 29.47
N TYR A 1089 19.07 -36.08 28.16
CA TYR A 1089 19.41 -37.34 27.50
C TYR A 1089 20.89 -37.74 27.68
N ALA A 1090 21.78 -36.77 27.93
CA ALA A 1090 23.22 -36.99 27.91
C ALA A 1090 23.76 -37.77 29.11
N ASN A 1091 23.05 -37.76 30.25
CA ASN A 1091 23.50 -38.35 31.52
C ASN A 1091 24.91 -37.89 31.96
N ALA A 1092 25.32 -36.69 31.54
CA ALA A 1092 26.57 -36.03 31.93
C ALA A 1092 26.29 -34.57 32.27
N ALA A 1093 26.79 -34.10 33.42
CA ALA A 1093 26.55 -32.72 33.87
C ALA A 1093 27.31 -31.70 33.01
N ALA A 1094 26.77 -30.49 32.91
CA ALA A 1094 27.46 -29.35 32.30
C ALA A 1094 28.62 -28.88 33.19
N PRO A 1095 29.62 -28.13 32.64
CA PRO A 1095 30.70 -27.58 33.45
C PRO A 1095 30.17 -26.78 34.65
N GLY A 1096 30.59 -27.16 35.86
CA GLY A 1096 30.15 -26.51 37.11
C GLY A 1096 28.82 -27.04 37.68
N GLY A 1097 28.17 -28.01 37.01
CA GLY A 1097 26.99 -28.70 37.51
C GLY A 1097 27.27 -30.11 38.03
N ASP A 1098 26.22 -30.75 38.56
CA ASP A 1098 26.25 -32.13 39.08
C ASP A 1098 24.94 -32.88 38.73
N ILE A 1099 24.94 -34.21 38.76
CA ILE A 1099 23.73 -35.02 38.59
C ILE A 1099 23.06 -35.18 39.95
N VAL A 1100 21.77 -34.83 40.03
CA VAL A 1100 20.97 -34.94 41.27
C VAL A 1100 20.24 -36.26 41.34
N ALA A 1101 19.69 -36.69 40.21
CA ALA A 1101 18.99 -37.96 40.07
C ALA A 1101 19.00 -38.41 38.61
N THR A 1102 18.94 -39.72 38.40
CA THR A 1102 18.76 -40.32 37.07
C THR A 1102 17.56 -41.24 37.11
N ALA A 1103 16.53 -40.93 36.31
CA ALA A 1103 15.43 -41.83 36.06
C ALA A 1103 15.92 -42.95 35.14
N ALA A 1104 15.73 -44.21 35.53
CA ALA A 1104 16.21 -45.36 34.78
C ALA A 1104 15.56 -45.49 33.39
N ASN A 1105 14.34 -44.96 33.23
CA ASN A 1105 13.59 -44.92 31.97
C ASN A 1105 12.89 -43.57 31.77
N TRP A 1106 12.69 -43.19 30.52
CA TRP A 1106 11.81 -42.12 30.07
C TRP A 1106 10.47 -42.63 29.50
N ASN A 1107 9.47 -41.78 29.49
CA ASN A 1107 8.18 -42.02 28.84
C ASN A 1107 8.21 -41.49 27.41
N GLN A 1108 7.50 -42.18 26.51
CA GLN A 1108 7.57 -41.96 25.06
C GLN A 1108 6.19 -41.77 24.44
N PRO A 1109 6.08 -41.04 23.32
CA PRO A 1109 4.83 -40.91 22.59
C PRO A 1109 4.45 -42.22 21.88
N ALA A 1110 3.15 -42.40 21.63
CA ALA A 1110 2.64 -43.57 20.92
C ALA A 1110 3.26 -43.68 19.51
N GLY A 1111 3.80 -44.85 19.19
CA GLY A 1111 4.46 -45.10 17.89
C GLY A 1111 5.94 -44.72 17.83
N SER A 1112 6.54 -44.26 18.93
CA SER A 1112 7.99 -44.06 19.03
C SER A 1112 8.77 -45.35 18.75
N THR A 1113 9.89 -45.23 18.02
CA THR A 1113 10.83 -46.32 17.72
C THR A 1113 12.04 -46.33 18.66
N PHE A 1114 12.14 -45.36 19.58
CA PHE A 1114 13.24 -45.25 20.53
C PHE A 1114 13.10 -46.28 21.66
N GLY A 1115 14.22 -46.84 22.12
CA GLY A 1115 14.24 -47.79 23.23
C GLY A 1115 14.11 -47.12 24.61
N PRO A 1116 14.02 -47.91 25.70
CA PRO A 1116 14.19 -47.37 27.05
C PRO A 1116 15.55 -46.68 27.17
N HIS A 1117 15.57 -45.50 27.79
CA HIS A 1117 16.77 -44.70 28.00
C HIS A 1117 16.71 -44.01 29.36
N ALA A 1118 17.86 -43.88 30.01
CA ALA A 1118 17.97 -43.18 31.28
C ALA A 1118 18.10 -41.66 31.05
N VAL A 1119 17.44 -40.86 31.87
CA VAL A 1119 17.47 -39.40 31.76
C VAL A 1119 17.71 -38.75 33.12
N SER A 1120 18.50 -37.68 33.16
CA SER A 1120 18.99 -37.07 34.41
C SER A 1120 18.38 -35.71 34.69
N VAL A 1121 18.30 -35.37 35.99
CA VAL A 1121 18.05 -34.01 36.50
C VAL A 1121 19.37 -33.49 37.06
N TYR A 1122 19.72 -32.25 36.71
CA TYR A 1122 21.01 -31.65 37.08
C TYR A 1122 20.87 -30.54 38.11
N TYR A 1123 21.94 -30.33 38.86
CA TYR A 1123 22.15 -29.17 39.73
C TYR A 1123 23.13 -28.19 39.08
N THR A 1124 22.84 -26.91 39.21
CA THR A 1124 23.79 -25.83 38.91
C THR A 1124 23.58 -24.68 39.91
N ALA A 1125 24.59 -23.83 40.10
CA ALA A 1125 24.57 -22.80 41.13
C ALA A 1125 25.23 -21.48 40.72
N ILE A 1126 24.69 -20.40 41.27
CA ILE A 1126 25.10 -19.01 41.05
C ILE A 1126 25.51 -18.40 42.39
N ASN A 1127 26.69 -17.79 42.45
CA ASN A 1127 27.14 -17.07 43.65
C ASN A 1127 26.36 -15.76 43.79
N LEU A 1128 25.90 -15.47 45.02
CA LEU A 1128 25.14 -14.26 45.34
C LEU A 1128 26.04 -13.15 45.87
N GLN A 1129 25.67 -11.90 45.63
CA GLN A 1129 26.30 -10.76 46.29
C GLN A 1129 26.12 -10.83 47.82
N ALA A 1130 27.24 -10.69 48.54
CA ALA A 1130 27.26 -10.83 50.00
C ALA A 1130 26.35 -9.81 50.71
N GLY A 1131 25.59 -10.28 51.69
CA GLY A 1131 24.73 -9.44 52.53
C GLY A 1131 23.42 -9.00 51.88
N LYS A 1132 23.09 -9.46 50.68
CA LYS A 1132 21.85 -9.10 49.97
C LYS A 1132 20.80 -10.20 50.04
N THR A 1133 19.53 -9.78 50.01
CA THR A 1133 18.36 -10.67 49.99
C THR A 1133 17.68 -10.55 48.63
N ILE A 1134 17.46 -11.68 47.97
CA ILE A 1134 16.80 -11.75 46.66
C ILE A 1134 15.34 -11.30 46.83
N GLN A 1135 14.86 -10.51 45.87
CA GLN A 1135 13.46 -10.14 45.72
C GLN A 1135 12.82 -10.93 44.58
N THR A 1136 13.42 -10.85 43.38
CA THR A 1136 12.97 -11.56 42.19
C THR A 1136 14.12 -12.21 41.44
N ILE A 1137 13.80 -13.26 40.69
CA ILE A 1137 14.70 -13.90 39.73
C ILE A 1137 13.99 -13.88 38.37
N THR A 1138 14.60 -13.24 37.38
CA THR A 1138 14.18 -13.36 35.98
C THR A 1138 14.97 -14.50 35.36
N LEU A 1139 14.25 -15.56 34.96
CA LEU A 1139 14.83 -16.73 34.30
C LEU A 1139 15.29 -16.37 32.88
N PRO A 1140 16.22 -17.14 32.29
CA PRO A 1140 16.63 -16.90 30.91
C PRO A 1140 15.51 -17.02 29.88
N GLN A 1141 15.70 -16.41 28.71
CA GLN A 1141 14.88 -16.67 27.53
C GLN A 1141 15.54 -17.76 26.68
N ASN A 1142 15.18 -19.03 26.92
CA ASN A 1142 15.65 -20.17 26.16
C ASN A 1142 14.68 -21.35 26.33
N SER A 1143 13.80 -21.58 25.36
CA SER A 1143 12.74 -22.59 25.44
C SER A 1143 13.24 -24.04 25.50
N ASN A 1144 14.54 -24.28 25.35
CA ASN A 1144 15.15 -25.60 25.49
C ASN A 1144 15.69 -25.84 26.91
N MET A 1145 15.48 -24.92 27.85
CA MET A 1145 15.92 -25.04 29.24
C MET A 1145 14.73 -25.17 30.18
N HIS A 1146 14.82 -26.09 31.13
CA HIS A 1146 13.74 -26.42 32.03
C HIS A 1146 14.20 -26.39 33.50
N VAL A 1147 13.47 -25.67 34.35
CA VAL A 1147 13.78 -25.53 35.78
C VAL A 1147 12.65 -26.13 36.62
N PHE A 1148 13.00 -27.09 37.47
CA PHE A 1148 12.09 -27.79 38.38
C PHE A 1148 12.05 -27.14 39.77
N ALA A 1149 13.20 -26.69 40.29
CA ALA A 1149 13.27 -26.14 41.64
C ALA A 1149 14.42 -25.12 41.82
N LEU A 1150 14.25 -24.24 42.80
CA LEU A 1150 15.24 -23.24 43.24
C LEU A 1150 15.46 -23.35 44.75
N GLY A 1151 16.64 -22.96 45.23
CA GLY A 1151 16.96 -22.91 46.66
C GLY A 1151 18.21 -22.08 46.94
N THR A 1152 18.42 -21.64 48.18
CA THR A 1152 19.63 -20.89 48.59
C THR A 1152 20.39 -21.55 49.72
N LYS A 1153 21.71 -21.28 49.77
CA LYS A 1153 22.65 -21.75 50.81
C LYS A 1153 23.01 -20.65 51.79
#